data_AF-A0A2T9ZEX0-F1
#
_entry.id   AF-A0A2T9ZEX0-F1
#
_cell.length_a   1.000
_cell.length_b   1.000
_cell.length_c   1.000
_cell.angle_alpha   90.00
_cell.angle_beta   90.00
_cell.angle_gamma   90.00
#
_symmetry.space_group_name_H-M   'P 1'
#
loop_
_entity.id
_entity.type
_entity.pdbx_description
1 polymer ?
#
loop_
_entity_poly.entity_id
_entity_poly.type
_entity_poly.pdbx_seq_one_letter_code
_entity_poly.pdbx_strand_id
1 'polypeptide(L)'
;MDTIEVHDLEIRAKIGKDPWERSKLQPLLVTVKIQCRTFSAGFQDKVTESVHYGKITKQISAFVEAQKLESMEALAIHIAFMCFIEDPTKIYGVFVTLKKPKALLYADSASISIYRSREDLLQLSEICKLCLNKSGISFQTLNIEQLSTLSQTAAEHENLSMSLADAGILKFEDQIVLNNLRLRVLLGVNLWERYSKQDIHVDLTIHVPKNPSSIEPDLEQNYSQFKPRHDFRKFANTVLRYVEDGTSYLTVEALALAISRVAILECDIEKISVLIKKPAALMFAKYSAVRITKTREQLYKELELTHEFESRPAPNKKTSPDSQSAHIAYISAGSNLGDRLKNINSSIKMINSVNGCKVVDTGFLYESKPMYLLDQPLFLNTAFKVETSLAPHDLLHSLKKIEKEAGRDFGGVRFGPRVLDLDILFYDNLVLNTDDLVIPHPRVHERHFQLRPVCDMDPYVLHPVLGLSIQAIGRQLTTHKGVRNDLVQVMPLSNSESRGKLSIPFVGKDQKNTIIMGILNTTPDSFSDGGLFSEIEIAVQHTKEMIASGATIVDVGGQSTRPTSKPISAEEEFSRIAPTINAIQNLDQRNNIFVSVDTFFSSVAEKAIHAGVDIINDISGGVLDPNILKVAADNQCPIILMHMRGNPQTMFDSIEYYVKSTTTSKNGKQILIDDIILTIRQELAARVRNALDAGIPRFNIILDPGIGFSKNPDQNFEILRRLEELTLEQPYSTVHNPYTNLNIRNISKHANYEDGSSKVDFQYHERLPVSLLGFPILVGTSRKSFLGKITGKENPLDREFSTAATVTSSIHGGASIVRVHNVEAAQDVVKVADKTYRL
;
A
#
# COMPACT_ATOMS: atom_id res chain seq x y z
N MET A 1 -6.11 -25.29 46.77
CA MET A 1 -6.57 -24.25 47.70
C MET A 1 -7.99 -23.91 47.32
N ASP A 2 -8.92 -24.01 48.27
CA ASP A 2 -10.34 -23.74 48.01
C ASP A 2 -10.57 -22.23 48.06
N THR A 3 -11.60 -21.74 47.36
CA THR A 3 -11.90 -20.30 47.33
C THR A 3 -13.38 -20.06 47.61
N ILE A 4 -13.67 -19.15 48.53
CA ILE A 4 -15.01 -18.61 48.77
C ILE A 4 -15.11 -17.28 48.01
N GLU A 5 -16.09 -17.15 47.13
CA GLU A 5 -16.26 -15.96 46.29
C GLU A 5 -17.56 -15.22 46.62
N VAL A 6 -17.46 -13.91 46.85
CA VAL A 6 -18.58 -12.98 46.95
C VAL A 6 -18.46 -12.01 45.78
N HIS A 7 -19.41 -12.04 44.86
CA HIS A 7 -19.42 -11.20 43.66
C HIS A 7 -20.37 -10.02 43.80
N ASP A 8 -19.94 -8.88 43.27
CA ASP A 8 -20.77 -7.68 43.07
C ASP A 8 -21.59 -7.24 44.31
N LEU A 9 -20.99 -7.25 45.50
CA LEU A 9 -21.59 -6.66 46.70
C LEU A 9 -21.80 -5.16 46.45
N GLU A 10 -23.05 -4.76 46.26
CA GLU A 10 -23.43 -3.38 45.98
C GLU A 10 -23.47 -2.56 47.28
N ILE A 11 -22.56 -1.59 47.38
CA ILE A 11 -22.46 -0.68 48.53
C ILE A 11 -22.43 0.76 48.07
N ARG A 12 -22.77 1.69 48.96
CA ARG A 12 -22.76 3.13 48.67
C ARG A 12 -21.60 3.81 49.38
N ALA A 13 -20.71 4.45 48.63
CA ALA A 13 -19.48 5.06 49.15
C ALA A 13 -19.38 6.55 48.80
N LYS A 14 -18.78 7.35 49.70
CA LYS A 14 -18.32 8.72 49.41
C LYS A 14 -16.85 8.66 48.99
N ILE A 15 -16.60 8.34 47.72
CA ILE A 15 -15.25 8.03 47.20
C ILE A 15 -14.89 8.79 45.92
N GLY A 16 -13.69 9.39 45.92
CA GLY A 16 -13.17 10.11 44.75
C GLY A 16 -12.06 11.09 45.09
N LYS A 17 -11.25 11.50 44.09
CA LYS A 17 -10.10 12.41 44.25
C LYS A 17 -10.55 13.85 44.43
N ASP A 18 -11.60 14.26 43.71
CA ASP A 18 -12.11 15.62 43.79
C ASP A 18 -13.08 15.80 44.98
N PRO A 19 -13.06 16.96 45.67
CA PRO A 19 -13.94 17.22 46.81
C PRO A 19 -15.44 17.01 46.52
N TRP A 20 -15.88 17.32 45.29
CA TRP A 20 -17.28 17.19 44.89
C TRP A 20 -17.73 15.72 44.77
N GLU A 21 -16.83 14.78 44.45
CA GLU A 21 -17.14 13.35 44.40
C GLU A 21 -17.44 12.80 45.82
N ARG A 22 -16.86 13.42 46.86
CA ARG A 22 -17.07 13.03 48.27
C ARG A 22 -18.32 13.67 48.90
N SER A 23 -19.10 14.42 48.13
CA SER A 23 -20.32 15.11 48.60
C SER A 23 -21.57 14.24 48.60
N LYS A 24 -21.65 13.24 47.70
CA LYS A 24 -22.81 12.35 47.54
C LYS A 24 -22.40 10.88 47.59
N LEU A 25 -23.32 10.03 48.07
CA LEU A 25 -23.15 8.58 48.03
C LEU A 25 -23.23 8.08 46.58
N GLN A 26 -22.25 7.26 46.18
CA GLN A 26 -22.15 6.68 44.85
C GLN A 26 -22.14 5.15 44.94
N PRO A 27 -22.73 4.43 43.97
CA PRO A 27 -22.66 2.97 43.93
C PRO A 27 -21.22 2.51 43.69
N LEU A 28 -20.81 1.50 44.45
CA LEU A 28 -19.53 0.81 44.34
C LEU A 28 -19.81 -0.69 44.44
N LEU A 29 -19.29 -1.46 43.49
CA LEU A 29 -19.42 -2.93 43.50
C LEU A 29 -18.14 -3.52 44.05
N VAL A 30 -18.26 -4.40 45.05
CA VAL A 30 -17.14 -5.06 45.70
C VAL A 30 -17.22 -6.56 45.47
N THR A 31 -16.19 -7.11 44.83
CA THR A 31 -16.00 -8.55 44.70
C THR A 31 -14.83 -8.99 45.56
N VAL A 32 -15.04 -9.99 46.41
CA VAL A 32 -14.01 -10.54 47.31
C VAL A 32 -13.89 -12.04 47.06
N LYS A 33 -12.66 -12.52 46.84
CA LYS A 33 -12.36 -13.95 46.76
C LYS A 33 -11.38 -14.32 47.86
N ILE A 34 -11.80 -15.20 48.77
CA ILE A 34 -11.06 -15.60 49.96
C ILE A 34 -10.51 -17.00 49.75
N GLN A 35 -9.18 -17.14 49.74
CA GLN A 35 -8.51 -18.43 49.68
C GLN A 35 -8.37 -19.02 51.08
N CYS A 36 -8.96 -20.20 51.28
CA CYS A 36 -9.00 -20.91 52.56
C CYS A 36 -8.95 -22.44 52.36
N ARG A 37 -8.81 -23.21 53.44
CA ARG A 37 -9.02 -24.68 53.42
C ARG A 37 -10.47 -24.95 53.87
N THR A 38 -11.28 -25.59 53.02
CA THR A 38 -12.68 -25.92 53.35
C THR A 38 -12.88 -27.39 53.73
N PHE A 39 -11.84 -28.22 53.62
CA PHE A 39 -11.91 -29.65 53.87
C PHE A 39 -12.52 -30.01 55.23
N SER A 40 -12.07 -29.37 56.33
CA SER A 40 -12.61 -29.66 57.67
C SER A 40 -14.09 -29.30 57.79
N ALA A 41 -14.52 -28.19 57.18
CA ALA A 41 -15.92 -27.77 57.18
C ALA A 41 -16.80 -28.72 56.35
N GLY A 42 -16.33 -29.15 55.18
CA GLY A 42 -17.04 -30.09 54.32
C GLY A 42 -17.06 -31.52 54.85
N PHE A 43 -15.98 -31.97 55.49
CA PHE A 43 -15.89 -33.32 56.07
C PHE A 43 -16.70 -33.46 57.36
N GLN A 44 -16.71 -32.43 58.21
CA GLN A 44 -17.44 -32.47 59.48
C GLN A 44 -18.86 -31.91 59.40
N ASP A 45 -19.26 -31.36 58.25
CA ASP A 45 -20.52 -30.62 58.05
C ASP A 45 -20.78 -29.57 59.14
N LYS A 46 -19.74 -28.79 59.46
CA LYS A 46 -19.78 -27.74 60.50
C LYS A 46 -19.50 -26.37 59.92
N VAL A 47 -20.51 -25.52 59.92
CA VAL A 47 -20.40 -24.12 59.46
C VAL A 47 -19.36 -23.31 60.26
N THR A 48 -19.15 -23.64 61.54
CA THR A 48 -18.15 -22.99 62.41
C THR A 48 -16.70 -23.22 61.95
N GLU A 49 -16.45 -24.30 61.22
CA GLU A 49 -15.15 -24.63 60.64
C GLU A 49 -14.91 -23.92 59.29
N SER A 50 -15.95 -23.29 58.73
CA SER A 50 -15.85 -22.47 57.51
C SER A 50 -15.56 -21.00 57.84
N VAL A 51 -15.21 -20.21 56.82
CA VAL A 51 -15.06 -18.76 56.93
C VAL A 51 -16.44 -18.11 56.85
N HIS A 52 -16.78 -17.26 57.84
CA HIS A 52 -18.10 -16.63 57.93
C HIS A 52 -18.25 -15.41 56.99
N TYR A 53 -18.34 -15.65 55.68
CA TYR A 53 -18.46 -14.61 54.63
C TYR A 53 -19.64 -13.63 54.85
N GLY A 54 -20.72 -14.05 55.50
CA GLY A 54 -21.85 -13.17 55.85
C GLY A 54 -21.53 -12.11 56.92
N LYS A 55 -20.49 -12.31 57.74
CA LYS A 55 -20.04 -11.35 58.76
C LYS A 55 -19.04 -10.37 58.14
N ILE A 56 -18.13 -10.89 57.32
CA ILE A 56 -17.19 -10.12 56.51
C ILE A 56 -17.92 -9.10 55.62
N THR A 57 -18.95 -9.52 54.89
CA THR A 57 -19.73 -8.62 54.00
C THR A 57 -20.47 -7.51 54.75
N LYS A 58 -21.01 -7.80 55.94
CA LYS A 58 -21.65 -6.78 56.81
C LYS A 58 -20.63 -5.77 57.34
N GLN A 59 -19.46 -6.22 57.77
CA GLN A 59 -18.38 -5.34 58.23
C GLN A 59 -17.85 -4.46 57.09
N ILE A 60 -17.63 -5.02 55.90
CA ILE A 60 -17.23 -4.26 54.70
C ILE A 60 -18.24 -3.15 54.40
N SER A 61 -19.54 -3.49 54.39
CA SER A 61 -20.61 -2.52 54.08
C SER A 61 -20.64 -1.38 55.09
N ALA A 62 -20.63 -1.70 56.39
CA ALA A 62 -20.64 -0.70 57.47
C ALA A 62 -19.41 0.22 57.44
N PHE A 63 -18.22 -0.33 57.16
CA PHE A 63 -16.99 0.44 57.06
C PHE A 63 -17.01 1.44 55.90
N VAL A 64 -17.44 0.99 54.71
CA VAL A 64 -17.43 1.83 53.51
C VAL A 64 -18.44 2.97 53.58
N GLU A 65 -19.62 2.73 54.16
CA GLU A 65 -20.66 3.76 54.30
C GLU A 65 -20.29 4.86 55.31
N ALA A 66 -19.49 4.54 56.32
CA ALA A 66 -19.09 5.46 57.39
C ALA A 66 -17.96 6.42 56.99
N GLN A 67 -17.17 6.10 55.96
CA GLN A 67 -15.92 6.79 55.65
C GLN A 67 -16.03 7.71 54.42
N LYS A 68 -15.21 8.77 54.40
CA LYS A 68 -14.93 9.58 53.19
C LYS A 68 -13.55 9.19 52.69
N LEU A 69 -13.47 8.60 51.50
CA LEU A 69 -12.24 7.99 50.98
C LEU A 69 -11.77 8.70 49.71
N GLU A 70 -10.45 8.86 49.58
CA GLU A 70 -9.85 9.58 48.43
C GLU A 70 -9.36 8.63 47.32
N SER A 71 -9.11 7.35 47.64
CA SER A 71 -8.52 6.36 46.73
C SER A 71 -9.22 5.00 46.82
N MET A 72 -9.48 4.37 45.66
CA MET A 72 -10.02 3.02 45.57
C MET A 72 -8.95 1.97 45.91
N GLU A 73 -7.68 2.23 45.56
CA GLU A 73 -6.52 1.43 45.92
C GLU A 73 -6.46 1.22 47.43
N ALA A 74 -6.53 2.33 48.19
CA ALA A 74 -6.51 2.29 49.64
C ALA A 74 -7.69 1.48 50.19
N LEU A 75 -8.90 1.69 49.65
CA LEU A 75 -10.08 0.94 50.07
C LEU A 75 -9.96 -0.57 49.81
N ALA A 76 -9.42 -0.96 48.65
CA ALA A 76 -9.26 -2.37 48.29
C ALA A 76 -8.31 -3.07 49.27
N ILE A 77 -7.22 -2.40 49.64
CA ILE A 77 -6.27 -2.87 50.65
C ILE A 77 -6.96 -3.04 52.00
N HIS A 78 -7.77 -2.08 52.45
CA HIS A 78 -8.51 -2.19 53.70
C HIS A 78 -9.50 -3.35 53.72
N ILE A 79 -10.22 -3.58 52.62
CA ILE A 79 -11.15 -4.70 52.50
C ILE A 79 -10.40 -6.03 52.58
N ALA A 80 -9.23 -6.14 51.95
CA ALA A 80 -8.38 -7.31 52.09
C ALA A 80 -8.01 -7.54 53.57
N PHE A 81 -7.56 -6.49 54.27
CA PHE A 81 -7.24 -6.57 55.70
C PHE A 81 -8.42 -7.02 56.58
N MET A 82 -9.61 -6.45 56.37
CA MET A 82 -10.80 -6.83 57.14
C MET A 82 -11.11 -8.32 57.00
N CYS A 83 -10.90 -8.90 55.81
CA CYS A 83 -11.08 -10.33 55.60
C CYS A 83 -10.12 -11.16 56.45
N PHE A 84 -8.84 -10.77 56.53
CA PHE A 84 -7.84 -11.49 57.33
C PHE A 84 -8.03 -11.34 58.85
N ILE A 85 -8.55 -10.20 59.34
CA ILE A 85 -8.79 -9.97 60.77
C ILE A 85 -9.90 -10.89 61.31
N GLU A 86 -10.91 -11.19 60.48
CA GLU A 86 -12.07 -11.95 60.91
C GLU A 86 -11.76 -13.43 61.19
N ASP A 87 -10.88 -14.06 60.41
CA ASP A 87 -10.45 -15.46 60.65
C ASP A 87 -8.98 -15.69 60.22
N PRO A 88 -8.02 -15.20 61.03
CA PRO A 88 -6.60 -15.12 60.63
C PRO A 88 -5.91 -16.48 60.48
N THR A 89 -6.47 -17.55 61.05
CA THR A 89 -5.89 -18.90 60.97
C THR A 89 -6.32 -19.63 59.70
N LYS A 90 -7.53 -19.37 59.18
CA LYS A 90 -8.12 -20.10 58.04
C LYS A 90 -7.87 -19.47 56.66
N ILE A 91 -7.51 -18.19 56.60
CA ILE A 91 -7.38 -17.42 55.34
C ILE A 91 -5.91 -17.28 54.93
N TYR A 92 -5.59 -17.68 53.69
CA TYR A 92 -4.22 -17.66 53.14
C TYR A 92 -3.99 -16.54 52.13
N GLY A 93 -5.05 -16.09 51.45
CA GLY A 93 -4.97 -15.08 50.40
C GLY A 93 -6.34 -14.45 50.15
N VAL A 94 -6.35 -13.16 49.77
CA VAL A 94 -7.58 -12.44 49.45
C VAL A 94 -7.41 -11.65 48.16
N PHE A 95 -8.33 -11.84 47.21
CA PHE A 95 -8.50 -10.96 46.06
C PHE A 95 -9.63 -9.98 46.34
N VAL A 96 -9.39 -8.70 46.09
CA VAL A 96 -10.41 -7.66 46.18
C VAL A 96 -10.50 -6.95 44.83
N THR A 97 -11.69 -6.90 44.27
CA THR A 97 -12.00 -6.07 43.10
C THR A 97 -13.03 -5.02 43.48
N LEU A 98 -12.68 -3.74 43.34
CA LEU A 98 -13.61 -2.64 43.47
C LEU A 98 -13.93 -2.10 42.09
N LYS A 99 -15.21 -1.96 41.78
CA LYS A 99 -15.69 -1.45 40.49
C LYS A 99 -16.60 -0.26 40.72
N LYS A 100 -16.19 0.89 40.18
CA LYS A 100 -16.96 2.13 40.18
C LYS A 100 -17.67 2.29 38.83
N PRO A 101 -18.98 1.99 38.73
CA PRO A 101 -19.73 2.17 37.48
C PRO A 101 -19.85 3.65 37.13
N LYS A 102 -19.83 3.97 35.83
CA LYS A 102 -19.97 5.35 35.30
C LYS A 102 -18.97 6.36 35.88
N ALA A 103 -17.78 5.91 36.28
CA ALA A 103 -16.71 6.78 36.79
C ALA A 103 -16.19 7.78 35.73
N LEU A 104 -16.38 7.46 34.44
CA LEU A 104 -15.99 8.27 33.29
C LEU A 104 -17.15 8.37 32.30
N LEU A 105 -17.22 9.47 31.54
CA LEU A 105 -18.31 9.72 30.59
C LEU A 105 -18.35 8.68 29.46
N TYR A 106 -17.17 8.22 29.00
CA TYR A 106 -17.02 7.33 27.85
C TYR A 106 -16.59 5.91 28.21
N ALA A 107 -16.60 5.53 29.48
CA ALA A 107 -16.27 4.16 29.92
C ALA A 107 -17.36 3.61 30.83
N ASP A 108 -17.66 2.32 30.73
CA ASP A 108 -18.73 1.70 31.52
C ASP A 108 -18.37 1.64 33.01
N SER A 109 -17.09 1.39 33.33
CA SER A 109 -16.60 1.40 34.71
C SER A 109 -15.07 1.53 34.78
N ALA A 110 -14.59 2.05 35.91
CA ALA A 110 -13.21 1.92 36.34
C ALA A 110 -13.16 0.92 37.50
N SER A 111 -12.23 -0.01 37.47
CA SER A 111 -12.04 -0.99 38.54
C SER A 111 -10.60 -1.14 38.96
N ILE A 112 -10.40 -1.53 40.21
CA ILE A 112 -9.12 -1.93 40.75
C ILE A 112 -9.22 -3.34 41.30
N SER A 113 -8.25 -4.18 40.98
CA SER A 113 -8.13 -5.55 41.44
C SER A 113 -6.78 -5.74 42.10
N ILE A 114 -6.79 -6.18 43.36
CA ILE A 114 -5.57 -6.46 44.12
C ILE A 114 -5.61 -7.88 44.67
N TYR A 115 -4.42 -8.44 44.91
CA TYR A 115 -4.24 -9.68 45.65
C TYR A 115 -3.28 -9.45 46.82
N ARG A 116 -3.67 -9.91 48.01
CA ARG A 116 -2.81 -9.88 49.20
C ARG A 116 -2.74 -11.27 49.83
N SER A 117 -1.53 -11.76 50.02
CA SER A 117 -1.23 -12.94 50.83
C SER A 117 -1.07 -12.56 52.30
N ARG A 118 -1.00 -13.55 53.18
CA ARG A 118 -0.67 -13.33 54.60
C ARG A 118 0.70 -12.64 54.79
N GLU A 119 1.69 -12.99 53.97
CA GLU A 119 3.04 -12.39 54.00
C GLU A 119 3.04 -10.93 53.56
N ASP A 120 2.26 -10.59 52.53
CA ASP A 120 2.12 -9.21 52.03
C ASP A 120 1.60 -8.27 53.13
N LEU A 121 0.77 -8.79 54.06
CA LEU A 121 0.18 -8.01 55.15
C LEU A 121 1.12 -7.81 56.35
N LEU A 122 2.07 -8.73 56.58
CA LEU A 122 3.09 -8.59 57.61
C LEU A 122 4.09 -7.48 57.27
N GLN A 123 4.38 -7.29 55.97
CA GLN A 123 5.25 -6.20 55.48
C GLN A 123 4.59 -4.81 55.59
N LEU A 124 3.26 -4.74 55.67
CA LEU A 124 2.48 -3.48 55.70
C LEU A 124 2.20 -2.96 57.13
N SER A 125 2.86 -3.51 58.15
CA SER A 125 2.50 -3.36 59.58
C SER A 125 2.32 -1.92 60.10
N GLU A 126 3.06 -0.94 59.60
CA GLU A 126 2.91 0.48 59.98
C GLU A 126 1.64 1.12 59.41
N ILE A 127 1.29 0.82 58.14
CA ILE A 127 0.03 1.25 57.52
C ILE A 127 -1.15 0.56 58.23
N CYS A 128 -1.00 -0.70 58.64
CA CYS A 128 -2.04 -1.42 59.40
C CYS A 128 -2.43 -0.71 60.70
N LYS A 129 -1.44 -0.31 61.52
CA LYS A 129 -1.67 0.38 62.82
C LYS A 129 -2.45 1.69 62.65
N LEU A 130 -2.19 2.37 61.54
CA LEU A 130 -2.65 3.73 61.26
C LEU A 130 -4.06 3.73 60.62
N CYS A 131 -4.42 2.68 59.83
CA CYS A 131 -5.78 2.40 59.34
C CYS A 131 -6.76 2.09 60.50
N LEU A 132 -6.27 1.34 61.49
CA LEU A 132 -7.04 0.85 62.64
C LEU A 132 -7.41 1.99 63.60
N ASN A 133 -6.49 2.93 63.86
CA ASN A 133 -6.75 4.05 64.77
C ASN A 133 -7.88 5.01 64.31
N LYS A 134 -8.20 5.06 63.01
CA LYS A 134 -9.27 5.94 62.47
C LYS A 134 -10.62 5.24 62.23
N SER A 135 -10.68 3.91 62.29
CA SER A 135 -11.90 3.15 62.02
C SER A 135 -12.79 2.95 63.25
N GLY A 136 -12.36 3.37 64.44
CA GLY A 136 -13.14 3.30 65.68
C GLY A 136 -13.35 1.88 66.22
N ILE A 137 -12.64 0.89 65.67
CA ILE A 137 -12.73 -0.51 66.09
C ILE A 137 -11.69 -0.73 67.20
N SER A 138 -12.15 -0.97 68.43
CA SER A 138 -11.29 -1.30 69.58
C SER A 138 -10.69 -2.69 69.41
N PHE A 139 -9.37 -2.75 69.46
CA PHE A 139 -8.55 -3.95 69.34
C PHE A 139 -8.54 -4.74 70.66
N GLN A 140 -9.66 -5.38 71.03
CA GLN A 140 -9.61 -6.38 72.09
C GLN A 140 -9.15 -7.72 71.50
N THR A 141 -7.87 -8.01 71.72
CA THR A 141 -7.20 -9.33 71.63
C THR A 141 -6.84 -9.85 70.23
N LEU A 142 -5.78 -9.28 69.63
CA LEU A 142 -4.97 -9.99 68.64
C LEU A 142 -3.54 -9.46 68.72
N ASN A 143 -2.79 -9.90 69.73
CA ASN A 143 -1.41 -9.45 69.95
C ASN A 143 -0.63 -9.62 68.64
N ILE A 144 0.01 -8.59 68.09
CA ILE A 144 0.76 -8.68 66.83
C ILE A 144 1.87 -9.76 66.94
N GLU A 145 2.33 -10.02 68.18
CA GLU A 145 3.19 -11.14 68.56
C GLU A 145 2.57 -12.52 68.27
N GLN A 146 1.24 -12.68 68.34
CA GLN A 146 0.54 -13.93 68.02
C GLN A 146 0.55 -14.26 66.51
N LEU A 147 0.58 -13.27 65.62
CA LEU A 147 0.73 -13.48 64.18
C LEU A 147 2.16 -13.94 63.82
N SER A 148 3.18 -13.44 64.54
CA SER A 148 4.55 -13.96 64.42
C SER A 148 4.72 -15.35 65.03
N THR A 149 4.06 -15.67 66.16
CA THR A 149 4.12 -17.02 66.74
C THR A 149 3.28 -18.03 65.96
N LEU A 150 2.19 -17.63 65.30
CA LEU A 150 1.41 -18.50 64.40
C LEU A 150 2.20 -18.92 63.15
N SER A 151 3.15 -18.09 62.71
CA SER A 151 4.12 -18.46 61.67
C SER A 151 5.11 -19.53 62.16
N GLN A 152 5.46 -19.52 63.46
CA GLN A 152 6.36 -20.50 64.07
C GLN A 152 5.64 -21.81 64.48
N THR A 153 4.43 -21.76 65.04
CA THR A 153 3.67 -22.97 65.42
C THR A 153 3.08 -23.74 64.24
N ALA A 154 2.96 -23.11 63.06
CA ALA A 154 2.64 -23.82 61.81
C ALA A 154 3.78 -24.76 61.36
N ALA A 155 5.03 -24.49 61.78
CA ALA A 155 6.18 -25.31 61.46
C ALA A 155 6.30 -26.59 62.32
N GLU A 156 5.61 -26.66 63.47
CA GLU A 156 5.72 -27.80 64.40
C GLU A 156 4.63 -28.87 64.22
N HIS A 157 3.57 -28.60 63.44
CA HIS A 157 2.45 -29.54 63.22
C HIS A 157 2.30 -30.07 61.78
N GLU A 158 3.17 -29.71 60.83
CA GLU A 158 3.12 -30.24 59.45
C GLU A 158 4.34 -31.13 59.14
N ASN A 159 4.26 -32.41 59.52
CA ASN A 159 5.04 -33.49 58.88
C ASN A 159 4.44 -33.87 57.50
N LEU A 160 3.92 -32.87 56.78
CA LEU A 160 3.36 -32.92 55.44
C LEU A 160 3.96 -31.72 54.69
N SER A 161 5.27 -31.78 54.44
CA SER A 161 5.98 -30.80 53.63
C SER A 161 5.54 -30.91 52.17
N MET A 162 4.42 -30.29 51.83
CA MET A 162 4.32 -29.65 50.52
C MET A 162 5.00 -28.29 50.67
N SER A 163 6.15 -28.15 50.02
CA SER A 163 6.84 -26.88 49.99
C SER A 163 5.93 -25.81 49.37
N LEU A 164 6.01 -24.56 49.84
CA LEU A 164 5.35 -23.40 49.21
C LEU A 164 5.73 -23.21 47.72
N ALA A 165 6.71 -23.97 47.19
CA ALA A 165 7.01 -24.02 45.77
C ALA A 165 5.95 -24.79 44.94
N ASP A 166 5.22 -25.73 45.55
CA ASP A 166 4.23 -26.58 44.86
C ASP A 166 2.85 -25.89 44.72
N ALA A 167 2.64 -24.75 45.39
CA ALA A 167 1.40 -23.98 45.28
C ALA A 167 1.38 -23.00 44.08
N GLY A 168 2.44 -22.98 43.26
CA GLY A 168 2.61 -22.02 42.19
C GLY A 168 2.84 -20.62 42.75
N ILE A 169 4.02 -20.05 42.52
CA ILE A 169 4.34 -18.67 42.91
C ILE A 169 3.33 -17.74 42.21
N LEU A 170 2.27 -17.34 42.94
CA LEU A 170 1.25 -16.41 42.49
C LEU A 170 1.81 -14.98 42.55
N LYS A 171 2.69 -14.65 41.60
CA LYS A 171 3.14 -13.29 41.28
C LYS A 171 1.98 -12.50 40.62
N PHE A 172 0.92 -12.21 41.38
CA PHE A 172 -0.12 -11.30 40.88
C PHE A 172 0.32 -9.86 41.06
N GLU A 173 0.36 -9.10 39.97
CA GLU A 173 0.47 -7.64 40.00
C GLU A 173 -0.90 -7.04 40.35
N ASP A 174 -0.92 -5.87 40.99
CA ASP A 174 -2.16 -5.13 41.18
C ASP A 174 -2.61 -4.57 39.82
N GLN A 175 -3.90 -4.59 39.53
CA GLN A 175 -4.44 -4.20 38.23
C GLN A 175 -5.43 -3.06 38.36
N ILE A 176 -5.22 -2.02 37.55
CA ILE A 176 -6.20 -0.96 37.34
C ILE A 176 -6.80 -1.17 35.96
N VAL A 177 -8.12 -1.34 35.89
CA VAL A 177 -8.83 -1.68 34.65
C VAL A 177 -9.84 -0.60 34.32
N LEU A 178 -9.74 -0.03 33.13
CA LEU A 178 -10.79 0.75 32.49
C LEU A 178 -11.56 -0.15 31.54
N ASN A 179 -12.82 -0.40 31.84
CA ASN A 179 -13.66 -1.30 31.07
C ASN A 179 -14.47 -0.52 30.04
N ASN A 180 -14.40 -0.98 28.78
CA ASN A 180 -15.23 -0.53 27.68
C ASN A 180 -15.17 1.00 27.44
N LEU A 181 -13.97 1.55 27.35
CA LEU A 181 -13.73 2.91 26.89
C LEU A 181 -14.14 3.01 25.41
N ARG A 182 -15.15 3.82 25.11
CA ARG A 182 -15.70 4.00 23.77
C ARG A 182 -14.92 5.10 23.05
N LEU A 183 -14.37 4.77 21.89
CA LEU A 183 -13.59 5.66 21.02
C LEU A 183 -14.24 5.72 19.65
N ARG A 184 -14.26 6.91 19.03
CA ARG A 184 -14.69 7.06 17.63
C ARG A 184 -13.51 7.26 16.70
N VAL A 185 -13.20 6.24 15.88
CA VAL A 185 -11.99 6.21 15.05
C VAL A 185 -12.26 5.63 13.66
N LEU A 186 -11.49 6.07 12.65
CA LEU A 186 -11.44 5.43 11.33
C LEU A 186 -10.55 4.18 11.41
N LEU A 187 -11.15 2.99 11.39
CA LEU A 187 -10.46 1.72 11.61
C LEU A 187 -10.89 0.63 10.62
N GLY A 188 -9.99 0.24 9.71
CA GLY A 188 -10.23 -0.87 8.79
C GLY A 188 -9.44 -0.80 7.48
N VAL A 189 -9.51 -1.86 6.69
CA VAL A 189 -8.86 -1.95 5.37
C VAL A 189 -9.83 -1.72 4.22
N ASN A 190 -11.13 -1.80 4.47
CA ASN A 190 -12.13 -1.61 3.44
C ASN A 190 -12.53 -0.14 3.31
N LEU A 191 -12.85 0.31 2.09
CA LEU A 191 -13.29 1.67 1.81
C LEU A 191 -14.47 2.12 2.70
N TRP A 192 -15.49 1.28 2.86
CA TRP A 192 -16.68 1.63 3.68
C TRP A 192 -16.36 1.88 5.15
N GLU A 193 -15.33 1.23 5.70
CA GLU A 193 -14.86 1.40 7.08
C GLU A 193 -14.13 2.75 7.28
N ARG A 194 -13.84 3.47 6.19
CA ARG A 194 -13.05 4.70 6.17
C ARG A 194 -13.85 5.96 5.86
N TYR A 195 -15.13 5.86 5.54
CA TYR A 195 -15.99 7.04 5.30
C TYR A 195 -16.43 7.73 6.60
N SER A 196 -16.62 6.96 7.67
CA SER A 196 -17.15 7.48 8.93
C SER A 196 -16.44 6.84 10.12
N LYS A 197 -16.26 7.63 11.18
CA LYS A 197 -15.69 7.14 12.43
C LYS A 197 -16.62 6.06 13.01
N GLN A 198 -16.04 4.93 13.37
CA GLN A 198 -16.73 3.78 13.95
C GLN A 198 -16.57 3.80 15.47
N ASP A 199 -17.57 3.28 16.17
CA ASP A 199 -17.49 3.05 17.62
C ASP A 199 -16.62 1.82 17.89
N ILE A 200 -15.49 2.05 18.55
CA ILE A 200 -14.55 1.03 18.99
C ILE A 200 -14.53 0.99 20.51
N HIS A 201 -14.51 -0.21 21.06
CA HIS A 201 -14.54 -0.46 22.49
C HIS A 201 -13.16 -0.91 22.96
N VAL A 202 -12.62 -0.25 23.98
CA VAL A 202 -11.26 -0.50 24.46
C VAL A 202 -11.27 -0.84 25.94
N ASP A 203 -10.66 -1.97 26.32
CA ASP A 203 -10.32 -2.21 27.72
C ASP A 203 -8.84 -1.92 27.94
N LEU A 204 -8.52 -1.17 28.98
CA LEU A 204 -7.15 -0.83 29.36
C LEU A 204 -6.86 -1.43 30.74
N THR A 205 -5.82 -2.26 30.84
CA THR A 205 -5.35 -2.84 32.10
C THR A 205 -3.94 -2.35 32.38
N ILE A 206 -3.80 -1.49 33.39
CA ILE A 206 -2.51 -1.04 33.90
C ILE A 206 -2.06 -2.04 34.97
N HIS A 207 -0.84 -2.54 34.86
CA HIS A 207 -0.26 -3.47 35.82
C HIS A 207 0.69 -2.74 36.74
N VAL A 208 0.44 -2.83 38.06
CA VAL A 208 1.16 -2.12 39.11
C VAL A 208 1.92 -3.14 39.95
N PRO A 209 3.25 -3.01 40.09
CA PRO A 209 4.04 -3.91 40.93
C PRO A 209 3.67 -3.74 42.42
N LYS A 210 3.65 -4.87 43.16
CA LYS A 210 3.29 -4.92 44.59
C LYS A 210 4.21 -4.06 45.47
N ASN A 211 5.52 -4.11 45.23
CA ASN A 211 6.55 -3.33 45.93
C ASN A 211 7.41 -2.58 44.90
N PRO A 212 7.10 -1.30 44.57
CA PRO A 212 7.99 -0.53 43.71
C PRO A 212 9.27 -0.16 44.47
N SER A 213 10.39 -0.18 43.77
CA SER A 213 11.75 0.11 44.25
C SER A 213 11.98 1.54 44.77
N SER A 214 10.92 2.32 44.97
CA SER A 214 10.94 3.76 45.25
C SER A 214 9.85 4.15 46.26
N ILE A 215 9.85 3.52 47.43
CA ILE A 215 9.16 4.06 48.61
C ILE A 215 10.25 4.63 49.53
N GLU A 216 10.56 5.92 49.37
CA GLU A 216 11.05 6.68 50.51
C GLU A 216 9.85 6.93 51.44
N PRO A 217 9.85 6.42 52.68
CA PRO A 217 8.74 6.62 53.59
C PRO A 217 8.82 8.04 54.15
N ASP A 218 7.99 8.95 53.65
CA ASP A 218 7.73 10.20 54.36
C ASP A 218 6.70 9.89 55.47
N LEU A 219 7.21 9.41 56.61
CA LEU A 219 6.47 8.65 57.63
C LEU A 219 5.63 9.50 58.60
N GLU A 220 5.50 10.82 58.44
CA GLU A 220 4.93 11.65 59.52
C GLU A 220 3.61 12.38 59.27
N GLN A 221 3.02 12.48 58.06
CA GLN A 221 1.79 13.31 57.91
C GLN A 221 0.73 12.77 56.94
N ASN A 222 -0.37 12.26 57.52
CA ASN A 222 -1.72 12.15 56.96
C ASN A 222 -2.03 11.04 55.93
N TYR A 223 -3.01 10.19 56.28
CA TYR A 223 -3.68 9.17 55.41
C TYR A 223 -4.19 9.69 54.06
N SER A 224 -4.42 11.00 53.92
CA SER A 224 -4.82 11.66 52.68
C SER A 224 -3.67 11.79 51.66
N GLN A 225 -2.46 11.35 51.99
CA GLN A 225 -1.30 11.39 51.11
C GLN A 225 -0.91 10.03 50.50
N PHE A 226 -1.82 9.06 50.43
CA PHE A 226 -1.68 8.02 49.40
C PHE A 226 -1.85 8.72 48.04
N LYS A 227 -0.74 9.24 47.46
CA LYS A 227 -0.75 9.84 46.13
C LYS A 227 -1.34 8.78 45.18
N PRO A 228 -2.50 9.03 44.53
CA PRO A 228 -3.05 8.11 43.55
C PRO A 228 -1.97 7.91 42.48
N ARG A 229 -1.42 6.70 42.35
CA ARG A 229 -0.33 6.44 41.40
C ARG A 229 -0.73 6.76 39.96
N HIS A 230 -2.02 6.66 39.63
CA HIS A 230 -2.52 6.93 38.28
C HIS A 230 -3.87 7.66 38.32
N ASP A 231 -3.97 8.81 37.66
CA ASP A 231 -5.22 9.52 37.45
C ASP A 231 -5.94 8.94 36.22
N PHE A 232 -6.86 8.00 36.46
CA PHE A 232 -7.57 7.29 35.40
C PHE A 232 -8.39 8.21 34.48
N ARG A 233 -8.81 9.39 34.96
CA ARG A 233 -9.52 10.40 34.15
C ARG A 233 -8.55 11.13 33.23
N LYS A 234 -7.40 11.57 33.75
CA LYS A 234 -6.35 12.18 32.93
C LYS A 234 -5.89 11.21 31.84
N PHE A 235 -5.60 9.96 32.22
CA PHE A 235 -5.19 8.91 31.30
C PHE A 235 -6.23 8.64 30.19
N ALA A 236 -7.50 8.41 30.57
CA ALA A 236 -8.56 8.16 29.60
C ALA A 236 -8.76 9.35 28.63
N ASN A 237 -8.67 10.59 29.13
CA ASN A 237 -8.77 11.79 28.30
C ASN A 237 -7.59 11.96 27.34
N THR A 238 -6.36 11.63 27.77
CA THR A 238 -5.18 11.66 26.88
C THR A 238 -5.32 10.65 25.75
N VAL A 239 -5.72 9.41 26.06
CA VAL A 239 -5.98 8.36 25.05
C VAL A 239 -7.08 8.78 24.08
N LEU A 240 -8.19 9.34 24.60
CA LEU A 240 -9.31 9.77 23.78
C LEU A 240 -8.92 10.91 22.81
N ARG A 241 -8.21 11.93 23.30
CA ARG A 241 -7.72 13.03 22.43
C ARG A 241 -6.79 12.51 21.35
N TYR A 242 -5.78 11.71 21.73
CA TYR A 242 -4.82 11.19 20.77
C TYR A 242 -5.46 10.37 19.64
N VAL A 243 -6.47 9.55 19.97
CA VAL A 243 -7.16 8.71 18.99
C VAL A 243 -8.20 9.49 18.19
N GLU A 244 -8.86 10.50 18.77
CA GLU A 244 -9.92 11.23 18.07
C GLU A 244 -9.42 12.44 17.24
N ASP A 245 -8.26 13.02 17.56
CA ASP A 245 -7.69 14.23 16.94
C ASP A 245 -6.97 13.96 15.59
N GLY A 246 -7.53 13.07 14.75
CA GLY A 246 -7.15 12.92 13.35
C GLY A 246 -6.28 11.69 13.01
N THR A 247 -6.16 10.72 13.91
CA THR A 247 -5.48 9.46 13.61
C THR A 247 -6.42 8.47 12.89
N SER A 248 -5.88 7.74 11.91
CA SER A 248 -6.59 6.66 11.22
C SER A 248 -5.73 5.40 11.23
N TYR A 249 -6.36 4.24 11.42
CA TYR A 249 -5.64 2.97 11.59
C TYR A 249 -6.17 1.93 10.61
N LEU A 250 -5.24 1.19 9.98
CA LEU A 250 -5.59 0.06 9.11
C LEU A 250 -6.02 -1.16 9.92
N THR A 251 -5.33 -1.41 11.04
CA THR A 251 -5.51 -2.63 11.83
C THR A 251 -5.72 -2.32 13.31
N VAL A 252 -6.39 -3.23 14.02
CA VAL A 252 -6.64 -3.12 15.47
C VAL A 252 -5.34 -3.18 16.28
N GLU A 253 -4.32 -3.88 15.78
CA GLU A 253 -2.98 -3.98 16.37
C GLU A 253 -2.28 -2.62 16.35
N ALA A 254 -2.35 -1.90 15.23
CA ALA A 254 -1.74 -0.58 15.11
C ALA A 254 -2.37 0.42 16.07
N LEU A 255 -3.70 0.38 16.23
CA LEU A 255 -4.41 1.17 17.23
C LEU A 255 -4.01 0.77 18.66
N ALA A 256 -3.95 -0.53 18.97
CA ALA A 256 -3.55 -1.03 20.28
C ALA A 256 -2.11 -0.61 20.65
N LEU A 257 -1.20 -0.67 19.69
CA LEU A 257 0.19 -0.23 19.88
C LEU A 257 0.29 1.28 20.08
N ALA A 258 -0.47 2.07 19.32
CA ALA A 258 -0.48 3.52 19.47
C ALA A 258 -1.01 3.95 20.85
N ILE A 259 -2.08 3.32 21.34
CA ILE A 259 -2.58 3.56 22.70
C ILE A 259 -1.55 3.13 23.75
N SER A 260 -0.85 2.01 23.54
CA SER A 260 0.22 1.56 24.44
C SER A 260 1.39 2.56 24.50
N ARG A 261 1.75 3.18 23.37
CA ARG A 261 2.78 4.23 23.31
C ARG A 261 2.39 5.46 24.12
N VAL A 262 1.18 5.96 23.94
CA VAL A 262 0.66 7.12 24.70
C VAL A 262 0.65 6.81 26.20
N ALA A 263 0.21 5.61 26.57
CA ALA A 263 0.18 5.18 27.96
C ALA A 263 1.57 5.16 28.61
N ILE A 264 2.56 4.55 27.96
CA ILE A 264 3.91 4.40 28.50
C ILE A 264 4.68 5.72 28.48
N LEU A 265 4.64 6.45 27.36
CA LEU A 265 5.50 7.62 27.14
C LEU A 265 4.91 8.91 27.72
N GLU A 266 3.59 9.11 27.63
CA GLU A 266 2.96 10.37 28.08
C GLU A 266 2.32 10.25 29.47
N CYS A 267 1.94 9.04 29.88
CA CYS A 267 1.28 8.79 31.16
C CYS A 267 2.16 8.03 32.16
N ASP A 268 3.43 7.82 31.82
CA ASP A 268 4.46 7.21 32.68
C ASP A 268 4.11 5.81 33.22
N ILE A 269 3.36 5.02 32.44
CA ILE A 269 2.95 3.66 32.81
C ILE A 269 4.06 2.65 32.50
N GLU A 270 4.44 1.83 33.49
CA GLU A 270 5.49 0.81 33.33
C GLU A 270 5.04 -0.38 32.47
N LYS A 271 3.80 -0.85 32.64
CA LYS A 271 3.25 -2.01 31.93
C LYS A 271 1.74 -1.86 31.71
N ILE A 272 1.31 -2.04 30.47
CA ILE A 272 -0.09 -1.92 30.06
C ILE A 272 -0.53 -3.08 29.17
N SER A 273 -1.76 -3.55 29.35
CA SER A 273 -2.48 -4.35 28.37
C SER A 273 -3.63 -3.56 27.76
N VAL A 274 -3.69 -3.52 26.43
CA VAL A 274 -4.73 -2.85 25.64
C VAL A 274 -5.51 -3.90 24.87
N LEU A 275 -6.81 -4.02 25.12
CA LEU A 275 -7.73 -4.88 24.37
C LEU A 275 -8.64 -4.01 23.51
N ILE A 276 -8.44 -4.07 22.19
CA ILE A 276 -9.32 -3.41 21.22
C ILE A 276 -10.40 -4.39 20.80
N LYS A 277 -11.66 -4.03 21.01
CA LYS A 277 -12.84 -4.77 20.57
C LYS A 277 -13.50 -3.98 19.45
N LYS A 278 -13.63 -4.60 18.28
CA LYS A 278 -14.34 -4.04 17.12
C LYS A 278 -15.73 -4.70 17.03
N PRO A 279 -16.80 -3.98 17.41
CA PRO A 279 -18.17 -4.49 17.25
C PRO A 279 -18.48 -4.72 15.76
N ALA A 280 -19.36 -5.69 15.48
CA ALA A 280 -19.86 -5.97 14.12
C ALA A 280 -18.81 -6.30 13.05
N ALA A 281 -17.56 -6.59 13.43
CA ALA A 281 -16.51 -6.99 12.49
C ALA A 281 -16.76 -8.36 11.81
N LEU A 282 -17.43 -9.27 12.52
CA LEU A 282 -17.80 -10.59 12.03
C LEU A 282 -19.30 -10.79 12.27
N MET A 283 -20.02 -11.25 11.24
CA MET A 283 -21.45 -11.58 11.39
C MET A 283 -21.62 -12.62 12.51
N PHE A 284 -22.60 -12.40 13.39
CA PHE A 284 -22.94 -13.23 14.55
C PHE A 284 -21.97 -13.21 15.74
N ALA A 285 -20.81 -12.55 15.64
CA ALA A 285 -19.95 -12.32 16.80
C ALA A 285 -20.31 -10.99 17.48
N LYS A 286 -20.30 -10.97 18.83
CA LYS A 286 -20.51 -9.72 19.60
C LYS A 286 -19.44 -8.67 19.26
N TYR A 287 -18.20 -9.12 19.07
CA TYR A 287 -17.07 -8.34 18.57
C TYR A 287 -15.92 -9.29 18.19
N SER A 288 -15.00 -8.84 17.34
CA SER A 288 -13.63 -9.38 17.28
C SER A 288 -12.72 -8.54 18.16
N ALA A 289 -11.67 -9.13 18.74
CA ALA A 289 -10.78 -8.38 19.62
C ALA A 289 -9.33 -8.83 19.57
N VAL A 290 -8.42 -7.88 19.78
CA VAL A 290 -6.97 -8.10 19.89
C VAL A 290 -6.47 -7.48 21.18
N ARG A 291 -5.70 -8.27 21.94
CA ARG A 291 -5.01 -7.80 23.15
C ARG A 291 -3.51 -7.72 22.91
N ILE A 292 -2.94 -6.58 23.21
CA ILE A 292 -1.48 -6.38 23.26
C ILE A 292 -1.09 -6.03 24.69
N THR A 293 0.01 -6.61 25.19
CA THR A 293 0.64 -6.22 26.46
C THR A 293 2.05 -5.73 26.16
N LYS A 294 2.42 -4.55 26.69
CA LYS A 294 3.74 -3.96 26.51
C LYS A 294 4.28 -3.46 27.86
N THR A 295 5.57 -3.73 28.09
CA THR A 295 6.35 -3.06 29.14
C THR A 295 7.11 -1.87 28.55
N ARG A 296 7.53 -0.96 29.41
CA ARG A 296 8.38 0.18 29.06
C ARG A 296 9.65 -0.27 28.33
N GLU A 297 10.36 -1.24 28.89
CA GLU A 297 11.59 -1.81 28.31
C GLU A 297 11.36 -2.40 26.91
N GLN A 298 10.29 -3.19 26.72
CA GLN A 298 9.97 -3.78 25.42
C GLN A 298 9.68 -2.71 24.37
N LEU A 299 8.95 -1.66 24.74
CA LEU A 299 8.61 -0.59 23.83
C LEU A 299 9.85 0.20 23.41
N TYR A 300 10.75 0.55 24.34
CA TYR A 300 11.99 1.25 24.02
C TYR A 300 12.90 0.43 23.10
N LYS A 301 13.06 -0.87 23.36
CA LYS A 301 13.86 -1.76 22.50
C LYS A 301 13.28 -1.88 21.09
N GLU A 302 11.96 -1.93 20.95
CA GLU A 302 11.29 -1.93 19.64
C GLU A 302 11.44 -0.58 18.91
N LEU A 303 11.45 0.54 19.64
CA LEU A 303 11.71 1.87 19.07
C LEU A 303 13.16 2.04 18.59
N GLU A 304 14.13 1.52 19.34
CA GLU A 304 15.55 1.52 18.95
C GLU A 304 15.80 0.67 17.69
N LEU A 305 15.15 -0.50 17.57
CA LEU A 305 15.22 -1.36 16.38
C LEU A 305 14.49 -0.77 15.16
N THR A 306 13.60 0.20 15.36
CA THR A 306 12.82 0.83 14.28
C THR A 306 13.37 2.18 13.82
N HIS A 307 14.53 2.64 14.34
CA HIS A 307 15.25 3.78 13.77
C HIS A 307 15.75 3.55 12.32
N GLU A 308 15.74 2.31 11.82
CA GLU A 308 15.90 2.02 10.38
C GLU A 308 14.57 2.08 9.58
N PHE A 309 13.43 2.30 10.24
CA PHE A 309 12.06 2.29 9.70
C PHE A 309 11.28 3.59 9.95
N GLU A 310 11.97 4.71 10.20
CA GLU A 310 11.37 6.06 10.25
C GLU A 310 10.95 6.56 8.85
N SER A 311 9.91 5.95 8.29
CA SER A 311 9.18 6.45 7.11
C SER A 311 7.66 6.28 7.24
N ARG A 312 7.14 6.31 8.47
CA ARG A 312 5.72 6.53 8.72
C ARG A 312 5.51 7.94 9.26
N PRO A 313 4.75 8.81 8.56
CA PRO A 313 4.44 10.12 9.10
C PRO A 313 3.57 9.94 10.34
N ALA A 314 3.97 10.57 11.45
CA ALA A 314 3.00 10.99 12.45
C ALA A 314 1.95 11.88 11.73
N PRO A 315 0.68 11.91 12.18
CA PRO A 315 -0.28 12.89 11.68
C PRO A 315 0.21 14.27 12.08
N ASN A 316 0.93 14.93 11.16
CA ASN A 316 1.45 16.26 11.40
C ASN A 316 0.32 17.27 11.37
N LYS A 317 0.38 18.15 12.37
CA LYS A 317 -0.40 19.37 12.52
C LYS A 317 -0.60 20.08 11.17
N LYS A 318 -1.73 20.76 11.04
CA LYS A 318 -2.00 21.78 10.02
C LYS A 318 -0.81 22.75 9.93
N THR A 319 0.12 22.49 9.02
CA THR A 319 1.15 23.44 8.60
C THR A 319 0.71 23.96 7.24
N SER A 320 0.51 25.27 7.17
CA SER A 320 0.43 26.01 5.91
C SER A 320 1.65 25.66 5.04
N PRO A 321 1.50 25.51 3.71
CA PRO A 321 2.63 25.20 2.84
C PRO A 321 3.63 26.38 2.85
N ASP A 322 4.89 26.08 3.14
CA ASP A 322 6.00 27.03 2.90
C ASP A 322 6.19 27.18 1.39
N SER A 323 6.21 28.43 0.91
CA SER A 323 6.16 28.79 -0.51
C SER A 323 7.48 28.59 -1.29
N GLN A 324 8.33 27.63 -0.88
CA GLN A 324 9.66 27.41 -1.50
C GLN A 324 10.00 25.95 -1.86
N SER A 325 9.17 24.97 -1.50
CA SER A 325 9.38 23.55 -1.87
C SER A 325 8.64 23.17 -3.15
N ALA A 326 9.26 22.36 -4.02
CA ALA A 326 8.56 21.74 -5.14
C ALA A 326 7.55 20.70 -4.62
N HIS A 327 6.28 20.85 -5.01
CA HIS A 327 5.16 19.98 -4.65
C HIS A 327 4.78 19.06 -5.81
N ILE A 328 4.15 17.92 -5.52
CA ILE A 328 3.62 16.99 -6.53
C ILE A 328 2.09 17.03 -6.51
N ALA A 329 1.50 17.50 -7.61
CA ALA A 329 0.08 17.43 -7.86
C ALA A 329 -0.25 16.35 -8.91
N TYR A 330 -1.35 15.63 -8.70
CA TYR A 330 -1.93 14.76 -9.72
C TYR A 330 -3.17 15.42 -10.28
N ILE A 331 -3.22 15.63 -11.59
CA ILE A 331 -4.28 16.39 -12.26
C ILE A 331 -4.95 15.47 -13.29
N SER A 332 -6.25 15.19 -13.17
CA SER A 332 -6.95 14.44 -14.23
C SER A 332 -7.25 15.34 -15.42
N ALA A 333 -7.16 14.80 -16.63
CA ALA A 333 -7.56 15.47 -17.86
C ALA A 333 -8.62 14.64 -18.59
N GLY A 334 -9.70 15.28 -19.02
CA GLY A 334 -10.78 14.65 -19.78
C GLY A 334 -11.26 15.51 -20.95
N SER A 335 -11.54 14.89 -22.10
CA SER A 335 -12.10 15.55 -23.29
C SER A 335 -13.12 14.66 -24.00
N ASN A 336 -14.25 15.23 -24.42
CA ASN A 336 -15.24 14.53 -25.24
C ASN A 336 -15.80 15.34 -26.42
N LEU A 337 -15.17 16.47 -26.76
CA LEU A 337 -15.54 17.29 -27.92
C LEU A 337 -14.33 17.57 -28.82
N GLY A 338 -14.55 17.59 -30.12
CA GLY A 338 -13.51 17.88 -31.13
C GLY A 338 -12.44 16.78 -31.21
N ASP A 339 -11.20 17.17 -31.53
CA ASP A 339 -10.04 16.29 -31.53
C ASP A 339 -9.52 16.11 -30.10
N ARG A 340 -9.99 15.06 -29.43
CA ARG A 340 -9.79 14.88 -27.98
C ARG A 340 -8.31 14.71 -27.65
N LEU A 341 -7.58 13.95 -28.47
CA LEU A 341 -6.13 13.80 -28.37
C LEU A 341 -5.39 15.14 -28.48
N LYS A 342 -5.73 16.00 -29.46
CA LYS A 342 -5.14 17.35 -29.56
C LYS A 342 -5.43 18.22 -28.36
N ASN A 343 -6.62 18.15 -27.78
CA ASN A 343 -6.96 18.93 -26.58
C ASN A 343 -6.08 18.50 -25.39
N ILE A 344 -5.93 17.19 -25.17
CA ILE A 344 -5.08 16.64 -24.10
C ILE A 344 -3.61 17.02 -24.34
N ASN A 345 -3.09 16.83 -25.55
CA ASN A 345 -1.72 17.17 -25.92
C ASN A 345 -1.43 18.67 -25.78
N SER A 346 -2.38 19.53 -26.16
CA SER A 346 -2.27 20.98 -25.96
C SER A 346 -2.27 21.35 -24.49
N SER A 347 -3.07 20.68 -23.65
CA SER A 347 -3.11 20.95 -22.21
C SER A 347 -1.77 20.70 -21.51
N ILE A 348 -1.01 19.68 -21.94
CA ILE A 348 0.36 19.42 -21.43
C ILE A 348 1.27 20.62 -21.73
N LYS A 349 1.25 21.12 -22.97
CA LYS A 349 2.03 22.30 -23.39
C LYS A 349 1.63 23.56 -22.59
N MET A 350 0.32 23.76 -22.38
CA MET A 350 -0.20 24.90 -21.62
C MET A 350 0.11 24.81 -20.12
N ILE A 351 0.11 23.62 -19.50
CA ILE A 351 0.53 23.45 -18.11
C ILE A 351 2.03 23.74 -17.98
N ASN A 352 2.85 23.24 -18.91
CA ASN A 352 4.29 23.49 -18.90
C ASN A 352 4.69 24.96 -19.18
N SER A 353 3.79 25.77 -19.73
CA SER A 353 4.01 27.21 -19.91
C SER A 353 3.61 28.04 -18.69
N VAL A 354 2.92 27.46 -17.71
CA VAL A 354 2.64 28.11 -16.42
C VAL A 354 3.92 28.13 -15.59
N ASN A 355 4.34 29.32 -15.16
CA ASN A 355 5.54 29.47 -14.34
C ASN A 355 5.40 28.69 -13.03
N GLY A 356 6.38 27.85 -12.73
CA GLY A 356 6.34 26.99 -11.55
C GLY A 356 5.48 25.73 -11.72
N CYS A 357 5.19 25.29 -12.95
CA CYS A 357 4.58 23.99 -13.24
C CYS A 357 5.40 23.21 -14.27
N LYS A 358 5.54 21.89 -14.06
CA LYS A 358 6.14 20.96 -15.02
C LYS A 358 5.44 19.61 -14.96
N VAL A 359 4.90 19.15 -16.08
CA VAL A 359 4.41 17.77 -16.23
C VAL A 359 5.64 16.84 -16.28
N VAL A 360 5.76 15.95 -15.31
CA VAL A 360 6.90 15.03 -15.16
C VAL A 360 6.56 13.57 -15.48
N ASP A 361 5.27 13.24 -15.56
CA ASP A 361 4.75 11.94 -15.96
C ASP A 361 3.27 12.07 -16.38
N THR A 362 2.76 11.12 -17.16
CA THR A 362 1.34 11.04 -17.57
C THR A 362 0.82 9.62 -17.39
N GLY A 363 -0.48 9.42 -17.13
CA GLY A 363 -1.09 8.10 -17.26
C GLY A 363 -1.25 7.69 -18.73
N PHE A 364 -1.77 6.48 -19.00
CA PHE A 364 -2.23 6.14 -20.34
C PHE A 364 -3.52 6.90 -20.70
N LEU A 365 -3.92 6.80 -21.96
CA LEU A 365 -5.21 7.28 -22.42
C LEU A 365 -6.27 6.19 -22.25
N TYR A 366 -7.45 6.59 -21.80
CA TYR A 366 -8.58 5.69 -21.62
C TYR A 366 -9.86 6.27 -22.20
N GLU A 367 -10.55 5.48 -23.01
CA GLU A 367 -11.90 5.78 -23.46
C GLU A 367 -12.91 5.26 -22.42
N SER A 368 -13.91 6.08 -22.10
CA SER A 368 -15.00 5.72 -21.17
C SER A 368 -16.32 6.32 -21.59
N LYS A 369 -17.43 5.68 -21.21
CA LYS A 369 -18.74 6.27 -21.40
C LYS A 369 -19.00 7.36 -20.35
N PRO A 370 -19.85 8.33 -20.67
CA PRO A 370 -20.27 9.34 -19.71
C PRO A 370 -20.87 8.73 -18.43
N MET A 371 -20.54 9.33 -17.28
CA MET A 371 -20.98 8.83 -15.97
C MET A 371 -22.36 9.36 -15.54
N TYR A 372 -22.70 10.62 -15.87
CA TYR A 372 -23.93 11.26 -15.39
C TYR A 372 -24.92 11.55 -16.52
N LEU A 373 -24.56 12.47 -17.42
CA LEU A 373 -25.36 12.71 -18.62
C LEU A 373 -24.98 11.67 -19.67
N LEU A 374 -25.82 10.64 -19.86
CA LEU A 374 -25.49 9.48 -20.70
C LEU A 374 -25.54 9.78 -22.20
N ASP A 375 -26.33 10.78 -22.60
CA ASP A 375 -26.48 11.21 -23.98
C ASP A 375 -25.43 12.26 -24.37
N GLN A 376 -24.17 11.81 -24.48
CA GLN A 376 -23.05 12.61 -24.97
C GLN A 376 -21.91 11.72 -25.51
N PRO A 377 -20.95 12.28 -26.28
CA PRO A 377 -19.83 11.51 -26.79
C PRO A 377 -18.94 10.89 -25.69
N LEU A 378 -18.19 9.85 -26.07
CA LEU A 378 -17.25 9.15 -25.19
C LEU A 378 -16.11 10.08 -24.75
N PHE A 379 -15.72 9.97 -23.48
CA PHE A 379 -14.60 10.70 -22.93
C PHE A 379 -13.29 9.97 -23.21
N LEU A 380 -12.28 10.73 -23.63
CA LEU A 380 -10.88 10.36 -23.56
C LEU A 380 -10.31 10.95 -22.27
N ASN A 381 -9.80 10.11 -21.37
CA ASN A 381 -9.31 10.50 -20.05
C ASN A 381 -7.85 10.10 -19.86
N THR A 382 -7.14 10.88 -19.06
CA THR A 382 -5.82 10.57 -18.53
C THR A 382 -5.58 11.35 -17.22
N ALA A 383 -4.38 11.28 -16.66
CA ALA A 383 -3.93 12.14 -15.57
C ALA A 383 -2.47 12.53 -15.76
N PHE A 384 -2.09 13.65 -15.19
CA PHE A 384 -0.73 14.20 -15.24
C PHE A 384 -0.17 14.25 -13.82
N LYS A 385 1.08 13.82 -13.67
CA LYS A 385 1.89 14.10 -12.49
C LYS A 385 2.62 15.40 -12.76
N VAL A 386 2.33 16.42 -11.96
CA VAL A 386 2.82 17.79 -12.14
C VAL A 386 3.64 18.17 -10.93
N GLU A 387 4.90 18.52 -11.17
CA GLU A 387 5.73 19.22 -10.20
C GLU A 387 5.36 20.70 -10.23
N THR A 388 5.08 21.29 -9.06
CA THR A 388 4.68 22.69 -8.99
C THR A 388 5.14 23.42 -7.73
N SER A 389 5.43 24.71 -7.86
CA SER A 389 5.67 25.63 -6.74
C SER A 389 4.47 26.50 -6.40
N LEU A 390 3.34 26.36 -7.13
CA LEU A 390 2.13 27.14 -6.91
C LEU A 390 1.32 26.58 -5.74
N ALA A 391 0.69 27.44 -4.94
CA ALA A 391 -0.27 26.98 -3.94
C ALA A 391 -1.49 26.30 -4.62
N PRO A 392 -2.22 25.40 -3.93
CA PRO A 392 -3.33 24.65 -4.52
C PRO A 392 -4.39 25.52 -5.20
N HIS A 393 -4.73 26.68 -4.62
CA HIS A 393 -5.67 27.64 -5.20
C HIS A 393 -5.13 28.36 -6.45
N ASP A 394 -3.85 28.72 -6.46
CA ASP A 394 -3.20 29.33 -7.63
C ASP A 394 -3.07 28.33 -8.79
N LEU A 395 -2.80 27.07 -8.46
CA LEU A 395 -2.83 25.98 -9.43
C LEU A 395 -4.25 25.81 -10.01
N LEU A 396 -5.29 25.76 -9.16
CA LEU A 396 -6.68 25.68 -9.61
C LEU A 396 -7.04 26.83 -10.56
N HIS A 397 -6.67 28.07 -10.21
CA HIS A 397 -6.90 29.24 -11.05
C HIS A 397 -6.20 29.11 -12.42
N SER A 398 -4.97 28.64 -12.43
CA SER A 398 -4.19 28.41 -13.66
C SER A 398 -4.84 27.34 -14.54
N LEU A 399 -5.31 26.22 -13.96
CA LEU A 399 -6.02 25.18 -14.69
C LEU A 399 -7.35 25.68 -15.28
N LYS A 400 -8.12 26.47 -14.54
CA LYS A 400 -9.38 27.05 -15.05
C LYS A 400 -9.13 28.03 -16.19
N LYS A 401 -8.02 28.77 -16.17
CA LYS A 401 -7.59 29.62 -17.30
C LYS A 401 -7.27 28.78 -18.53
N ILE A 402 -6.51 27.68 -18.37
CA ILE A 402 -6.19 26.75 -19.45
C ILE A 402 -7.46 26.15 -20.08
N GLU A 403 -8.41 25.72 -19.26
CA GLU A 403 -9.70 25.22 -19.75
C GLU A 403 -10.46 26.27 -20.57
N LYS A 404 -10.50 27.52 -20.10
CA LYS A 404 -11.15 28.63 -20.80
C LYS A 404 -10.48 28.89 -22.16
N GLU A 405 -9.15 28.92 -22.20
CA GLU A 405 -8.37 29.10 -23.43
C GLU A 405 -8.54 27.94 -24.41
N ALA A 406 -8.72 26.71 -23.90
CA ALA A 406 -9.07 25.54 -24.71
C ALA A 406 -10.52 25.56 -25.24
N GLY A 407 -11.33 26.57 -24.88
CA GLY A 407 -12.70 26.72 -25.36
C GLY A 407 -13.77 26.11 -24.45
N ARG A 408 -13.48 25.87 -23.16
CA ARG A 408 -14.49 25.43 -22.19
C ARG A 408 -15.48 26.56 -21.89
N ASP A 409 -16.76 26.26 -22.06
CA ASP A 409 -17.86 27.08 -21.55
C ASP A 409 -18.22 26.67 -20.11
N PHE A 410 -18.10 27.61 -19.18
CA PHE A 410 -18.48 27.40 -17.78
C PHE A 410 -19.97 27.68 -17.50
N GLY A 411 -20.70 28.27 -18.46
CA GLY A 411 -22.13 28.54 -18.36
C GLY A 411 -23.03 27.40 -18.85
N GLY A 412 -22.45 26.32 -19.37
CA GLY A 412 -23.19 25.18 -19.90
C GLY A 412 -23.86 24.28 -18.84
N VAL A 413 -24.57 23.25 -19.31
CA VAL A 413 -25.24 22.26 -18.45
C VAL A 413 -24.21 21.52 -17.59
N ARG A 414 -24.48 21.41 -16.28
CA ARG A 414 -23.63 20.66 -15.34
C ARG A 414 -23.45 19.21 -15.82
N PHE A 415 -22.19 18.75 -15.90
CA PHE A 415 -21.79 17.44 -16.45
C PHE A 415 -22.01 17.24 -17.95
N GLY A 416 -22.23 18.33 -18.70
CA GLY A 416 -22.34 18.31 -20.15
C GLY A 416 -21.01 18.10 -20.89
N PRO A 417 -21.08 18.05 -22.23
CA PRO A 417 -19.91 17.89 -23.10
C PRO A 417 -18.93 19.06 -22.97
N ARG A 418 -17.63 18.79 -23.10
CA ARG A 418 -16.55 19.78 -22.94
C ARG A 418 -15.30 19.42 -23.73
N VAL A 419 -14.63 20.48 -24.17
CA VAL A 419 -13.37 20.40 -24.94
C VAL A 419 -12.21 19.95 -24.04
N LEU A 420 -12.20 20.37 -22.78
CA LEU A 420 -11.19 19.98 -21.78
C LEU A 420 -11.74 20.16 -20.35
N ASP A 421 -11.39 19.23 -19.45
CA ASP A 421 -11.68 19.25 -18.02
C ASP A 421 -10.40 18.88 -17.27
N LEU A 422 -9.93 19.74 -16.36
CA LEU A 422 -8.74 19.57 -15.54
C LEU A 422 -9.12 19.67 -14.06
N ASP A 423 -8.96 18.57 -13.32
CA ASP A 423 -9.26 18.49 -11.88
C ASP A 423 -8.02 18.09 -11.08
N ILE A 424 -7.75 18.80 -9.98
CA ILE A 424 -6.69 18.41 -9.02
C ILE A 424 -7.19 17.21 -8.21
N LEU A 425 -6.58 16.05 -8.40
CA LEU A 425 -6.91 14.80 -7.69
C LEU A 425 -6.21 14.70 -6.34
N PHE A 426 -4.91 14.96 -6.32
CA PHE A 426 -4.04 14.87 -5.15
C PHE A 426 -3.04 16.02 -5.20
N TYR A 427 -2.59 16.47 -4.03
CA TYR A 427 -1.55 17.47 -3.88
C TYR A 427 -0.71 17.06 -2.67
N ASP A 428 0.46 16.47 -2.91
CA ASP A 428 1.24 15.74 -1.91
C ASP A 428 0.34 14.83 -1.04
N ASN A 429 0.44 14.97 0.28
CA ASN A 429 -0.44 14.34 1.26
C ASN A 429 -1.48 15.32 1.84
N LEU A 430 -1.74 16.44 1.17
CA LEU A 430 -2.63 17.50 1.65
C LEU A 430 -4.08 17.01 1.72
N VAL A 431 -4.73 17.34 2.84
CA VAL A 431 -6.19 17.27 3.00
C VAL A 431 -6.72 18.69 3.17
N LEU A 432 -7.39 19.19 2.14
CA LEU A 432 -7.94 20.53 2.04
C LEU A 432 -9.44 20.45 1.78
N ASN A 433 -10.21 21.29 2.48
CA ASN A 433 -11.65 21.41 2.29
C ASN A 433 -12.05 22.88 2.46
N THR A 434 -12.11 23.60 1.34
CA THR A 434 -12.61 24.98 1.24
C THR A 434 -13.88 25.01 0.37
N ASP A 435 -14.58 26.14 0.35
CA ASP A 435 -15.84 26.28 -0.41
C ASP A 435 -15.65 26.09 -1.93
N ASP A 436 -14.44 26.34 -2.42
CA ASP A 436 -14.06 26.34 -3.83
C ASP A 436 -13.12 25.19 -4.25
N LEU A 437 -12.45 24.51 -3.30
CA LEU A 437 -11.46 23.47 -3.57
C LEU A 437 -11.43 22.39 -2.48
N VAL A 438 -11.48 21.13 -2.92
CA VAL A 438 -11.39 19.96 -2.04
C VAL A 438 -10.29 19.02 -2.55
N ILE A 439 -9.31 18.72 -1.69
CA ILE A 439 -8.18 17.82 -1.97
C ILE A 439 -8.06 16.79 -0.84
N PRO A 440 -7.87 15.49 -1.11
CA PRO A 440 -7.96 14.87 -2.43
C PRO A 440 -9.36 15.05 -3.03
N HIS A 441 -9.46 14.99 -4.37
CA HIS A 441 -10.72 15.21 -5.07
C HIS A 441 -11.81 14.29 -4.47
N PRO A 442 -12.98 14.83 -4.09
CA PRO A 442 -13.91 14.17 -3.18
C PRO A 442 -14.47 12.85 -3.71
N ARG A 443 -14.44 12.65 -5.03
CA ARG A 443 -14.98 11.46 -5.71
C ARG A 443 -13.93 10.65 -6.45
N VAL A 444 -12.63 10.93 -6.24
CA VAL A 444 -11.57 10.19 -6.95
C VAL A 444 -11.69 8.69 -6.69
N HIS A 445 -11.98 8.29 -5.45
CA HIS A 445 -12.16 6.90 -5.04
C HIS A 445 -13.41 6.21 -5.63
N GLU A 446 -14.30 6.93 -6.31
CA GLU A 446 -15.47 6.38 -7.03
C GLU A 446 -15.25 6.31 -8.55
N ARG A 447 -14.22 6.99 -9.05
CA ARG A 447 -14.04 7.27 -10.49
C ARG A 447 -12.85 6.50 -11.03
N HIS A 448 -13.13 5.31 -11.57
CA HIS A 448 -12.08 4.46 -12.16
C HIS A 448 -11.29 5.18 -13.27
N PHE A 449 -11.95 6.00 -14.08
CA PHE A 449 -11.31 6.81 -15.14
C PHE A 449 -10.35 7.90 -14.62
N GLN A 450 -10.43 8.29 -13.33
CA GLN A 450 -9.46 9.19 -12.69
C GLN A 450 -8.36 8.40 -11.97
N LEU A 451 -8.71 7.30 -11.30
CA LEU A 451 -7.75 6.48 -10.54
C LEU A 451 -6.79 5.70 -11.42
N ARG A 452 -7.29 5.11 -12.51
CA ARG A 452 -6.50 4.20 -13.35
C ARG A 452 -5.29 4.91 -13.96
N PRO A 453 -5.41 6.12 -14.56
CA PRO A 453 -4.25 6.88 -15.03
C PRO A 453 -3.22 7.21 -13.93
N VAL A 454 -3.66 7.49 -12.69
CA VAL A 454 -2.74 7.69 -11.56
C VAL A 454 -2.01 6.40 -11.21
N CYS A 455 -2.72 5.27 -11.24
CA CYS A 455 -2.15 3.95 -10.99
C CYS A 455 -1.09 3.53 -12.02
N ASP A 456 -1.20 3.99 -13.27
CA ASP A 456 -0.21 3.70 -14.31
C ASP A 456 1.15 4.32 -13.97
N MET A 457 1.14 5.59 -13.51
CA MET A 457 2.33 6.34 -13.13
C MET A 457 2.91 5.84 -11.81
N ASP A 458 2.05 5.72 -10.79
CA ASP A 458 2.44 5.34 -9.44
C ASP A 458 1.31 4.56 -8.74
N PRO A 459 1.35 3.22 -8.76
CA PRO A 459 0.32 2.39 -8.13
C PRO A 459 0.32 2.47 -6.59
N TYR A 460 1.40 2.97 -5.99
CA TYR A 460 1.62 2.97 -4.54
C TYR A 460 1.29 4.31 -3.86
N VAL A 461 0.86 5.32 -4.62
CA VAL A 461 0.34 6.58 -4.06
C VAL A 461 -0.74 6.25 -3.05
N LEU A 462 -0.60 6.77 -1.83
CA LEU A 462 -1.60 6.58 -0.78
C LEU A 462 -2.64 7.68 -0.87
N HIS A 463 -3.91 7.32 -0.83
CA HIS A 463 -4.97 8.30 -0.67
C HIS A 463 -4.93 8.89 0.75
N PRO A 464 -4.72 10.21 0.94
CA PRO A 464 -4.46 10.80 2.26
C PRO A 464 -5.52 10.52 3.33
N VAL A 465 -6.80 10.48 2.93
CA VAL A 465 -7.92 10.19 3.84
C VAL A 465 -8.15 8.68 4.07
N LEU A 466 -8.11 7.86 3.01
CA LEU A 466 -8.45 6.44 3.09
C LEU A 466 -7.28 5.57 3.60
N GLY A 467 -6.04 6.03 3.42
CA GLY A 467 -4.84 5.28 3.80
C GLY A 467 -4.58 4.02 2.95
N LEU A 468 -5.25 3.89 1.80
CA LEU A 468 -5.09 2.81 0.84
C LEU A 468 -4.33 3.30 -0.39
N SER A 469 -3.56 2.41 -1.03
CA SER A 469 -2.93 2.73 -2.31
C SER A 469 -3.98 2.91 -3.41
N ILE A 470 -3.72 3.77 -4.38
CA ILE A 470 -4.60 3.98 -5.55
C ILE A 470 -4.89 2.66 -6.26
N GLN A 471 -3.89 1.78 -6.35
CA GLN A 471 -4.04 0.45 -6.90
C GLN A 471 -5.01 -0.42 -6.08
N ALA A 472 -4.92 -0.42 -4.75
CA ALA A 472 -5.86 -1.14 -3.89
C ALA A 472 -7.29 -0.61 -4.03
N ILE A 473 -7.45 0.72 -4.11
CA ILE A 473 -8.75 1.37 -4.35
C ILE A 473 -9.32 0.95 -5.72
N GLY A 474 -8.50 0.99 -6.78
CA GLY A 474 -8.90 0.56 -8.12
C GLY A 474 -9.31 -0.91 -8.20
N ARG A 475 -8.61 -1.80 -7.48
CA ARG A 475 -8.98 -3.21 -7.38
C ARG A 475 -10.30 -3.41 -6.64
N GLN A 476 -10.55 -2.68 -5.55
CA GLN A 476 -11.83 -2.75 -4.84
C GLN A 476 -12.99 -2.26 -5.73
N LEU A 477 -12.80 -1.15 -6.46
CA LEU A 477 -13.81 -0.66 -7.39
C LEU A 477 -14.16 -1.66 -8.48
N THR A 478 -13.16 -2.31 -9.09
CA THR A 478 -13.38 -3.21 -10.24
C THR A 478 -13.89 -4.60 -9.85
N THR A 479 -13.78 -4.98 -8.57
CA THR A 479 -14.22 -6.31 -8.08
C THR A 479 -15.65 -6.32 -7.52
N HIS A 480 -16.23 -5.16 -7.23
CA HIS A 480 -17.61 -5.09 -6.73
C HIS A 480 -18.64 -5.34 -7.84
N LYS A 481 -19.57 -6.27 -7.58
CA LYS A 481 -20.71 -6.55 -8.48
C LYS A 481 -21.55 -5.29 -8.68
N GLY A 482 -21.80 -4.93 -9.94
CA GLY A 482 -22.61 -3.76 -10.32
C GLY A 482 -21.80 -2.50 -10.61
N VAL A 483 -20.48 -2.49 -10.39
CA VAL A 483 -19.63 -1.38 -10.84
C VAL A 483 -19.41 -1.48 -12.35
N ARG A 484 -19.71 -0.39 -13.06
CA ARG A 484 -19.46 -0.27 -14.50
C ARG A 484 -17.96 -0.23 -14.74
N ASN A 485 -17.42 -1.26 -15.40
CA ASN A 485 -16.02 -1.33 -15.82
C ASN A 485 -15.93 -1.20 -17.34
N ASP A 486 -16.19 0.00 -17.84
CA ASP A 486 -16.22 0.33 -19.26
C ASP A 486 -15.03 1.20 -19.69
N LEU A 487 -13.96 1.19 -18.89
CA LEU A 487 -12.73 1.90 -19.15
C LEU A 487 -11.83 1.05 -20.04
N VAL A 488 -11.54 1.56 -21.24
CA VAL A 488 -10.75 0.85 -22.26
C VAL A 488 -9.45 1.62 -22.50
N GLN A 489 -8.30 0.95 -22.35
CA GLN A 489 -7.00 1.57 -22.64
C GLN A 489 -6.84 1.76 -24.15
N VAL A 490 -6.39 2.95 -24.56
CA VAL A 490 -6.15 3.28 -25.97
C VAL A 490 -4.75 3.84 -26.15
N MET A 491 -4.22 3.70 -27.37
CA MET A 491 -2.88 4.17 -27.72
C MET A 491 -2.91 4.94 -29.04
N PRO A 492 -2.44 6.19 -29.09
CA PRO A 492 -2.31 6.94 -30.34
C PRO A 492 -1.25 6.34 -31.27
N LEU A 493 -1.62 6.18 -32.54
CA LEU A 493 -0.70 5.86 -33.65
C LEU A 493 -0.33 7.10 -34.49
N SER A 494 -0.79 8.28 -34.09
CA SER A 494 -0.44 9.57 -34.68
C SER A 494 -0.73 10.70 -33.68
N ASN A 495 -0.40 11.94 -34.02
CA ASN A 495 -0.62 13.09 -33.15
C ASN A 495 -2.07 13.65 -33.16
N SER A 496 -3.01 13.03 -33.89
CA SER A 496 -4.40 13.49 -34.01
C SER A 496 -5.41 12.37 -34.24
N GLU A 497 -6.67 12.63 -33.91
CA GLU A 497 -7.80 11.72 -34.22
C GLU A 497 -8.33 11.87 -35.66
N SER A 498 -7.59 12.55 -36.55
CA SER A 498 -8.05 12.88 -37.90
C SER A 498 -8.37 11.68 -38.79
N ARG A 499 -7.77 10.50 -38.53
CA ARG A 499 -8.06 9.24 -39.25
C ARG A 499 -9.10 8.36 -38.52
N GLY A 500 -9.84 8.94 -37.59
CA GLY A 500 -10.93 8.28 -36.87
C GLY A 500 -10.44 7.20 -35.90
N LYS A 501 -11.21 6.10 -35.77
CA LYS A 501 -10.95 5.05 -34.77
C LYS A 501 -9.60 4.34 -34.93
N LEU A 502 -9.03 4.34 -36.14
CA LEU A 502 -7.72 3.75 -36.41
C LEU A 502 -6.58 4.56 -35.77
N SER A 503 -6.77 5.86 -35.48
CA SER A 503 -5.76 6.71 -34.85
C SER A 503 -5.49 6.36 -33.39
N ILE A 504 -6.46 5.76 -32.68
CA ILE A 504 -6.40 5.48 -31.24
C ILE A 504 -6.90 4.05 -30.95
N PRO A 505 -6.23 3.00 -31.47
CA PRO A 505 -6.62 1.62 -31.23
C PRO A 505 -6.66 1.26 -29.75
N PHE A 506 -7.51 0.27 -29.45
CA PHE A 506 -7.58 -0.35 -28.13
C PHE A 506 -6.35 -1.24 -27.91
N VAL A 507 -5.75 -1.15 -26.72
CA VAL A 507 -4.54 -1.89 -26.35
C VAL A 507 -4.71 -2.57 -24.99
N GLY A 508 -3.78 -3.46 -24.64
CA GLY A 508 -3.76 -4.16 -23.36
C GLY A 508 -4.87 -5.21 -23.23
N LYS A 509 -5.50 -5.30 -22.06
CA LYS A 509 -6.50 -6.33 -21.74
C LYS A 509 -7.77 -6.27 -22.60
N ASP A 510 -8.11 -5.08 -23.10
CA ASP A 510 -9.35 -4.84 -23.85
C ASP A 510 -9.12 -4.90 -25.37
N GLN A 511 -7.87 -5.16 -25.79
CA GLN A 511 -7.50 -5.30 -27.18
C GLN A 511 -8.01 -6.61 -27.75
N LYS A 512 -8.89 -6.52 -28.74
CA LYS A 512 -9.48 -7.67 -29.45
C LYS A 512 -8.69 -8.12 -30.68
N ASN A 513 -8.03 -7.18 -31.35
CA ASN A 513 -7.26 -7.43 -32.57
C ASN A 513 -5.82 -6.97 -32.34
N THR A 514 -4.86 -7.87 -32.55
CA THR A 514 -3.43 -7.53 -32.54
C THR A 514 -3.10 -6.67 -33.75
N ILE A 515 -2.29 -5.62 -33.54
CA ILE A 515 -1.89 -4.69 -34.60
C ILE A 515 -0.75 -5.34 -35.40
N ILE A 516 -0.86 -5.36 -36.72
CA ILE A 516 0.22 -5.85 -37.60
C ILE A 516 1.02 -4.68 -38.13
N MET A 517 2.34 -4.73 -37.90
CA MET A 517 3.34 -3.84 -38.47
C MET A 517 4.12 -4.58 -39.56
N GLY A 518 3.93 -4.17 -40.82
CA GLY A 518 4.61 -4.75 -41.98
C GLY A 518 5.98 -4.11 -42.23
N ILE A 519 7.02 -4.91 -42.44
CA ILE A 519 8.40 -4.44 -42.66
C ILE A 519 8.62 -4.08 -44.13
N LEU A 520 9.01 -2.84 -44.40
CA LEU A 520 9.39 -2.34 -45.72
C LEU A 520 10.84 -1.84 -45.72
N ASN A 521 11.77 -2.70 -46.14
CA ASN A 521 13.19 -2.31 -46.26
C ASN A 521 13.44 -1.63 -47.61
N THR A 522 14.13 -0.49 -47.60
CA THR A 522 14.51 0.29 -48.80
C THR A 522 16.03 0.25 -49.03
N THR A 523 16.69 -0.87 -48.70
CA THR A 523 18.14 -1.05 -48.89
C THR A 523 18.48 -1.48 -50.33
N PRO A 524 19.62 -1.03 -50.92
CA PRO A 524 20.02 -1.40 -52.29
C PRO A 524 20.18 -2.93 -52.50
N ASP A 525 20.57 -3.65 -51.44
CA ASP A 525 20.79 -5.10 -51.49
C ASP A 525 19.50 -5.94 -51.51
N SER A 526 18.31 -5.31 -51.50
CA SER A 526 17.03 -6.02 -51.37
C SER A 526 16.39 -6.40 -52.72
N PHE A 527 16.76 -5.73 -53.80
CA PHE A 527 16.18 -5.92 -55.14
C PHE A 527 17.18 -5.48 -56.22
N SER A 528 18.33 -6.14 -56.27
CA SER A 528 19.31 -5.90 -57.34
C SER A 528 18.77 -6.44 -58.68
N ASP A 529 18.13 -5.59 -59.50
CA ASP A 529 18.07 -5.70 -60.97
C ASP A 529 17.23 -4.60 -61.70
N GLY A 530 16.68 -3.59 -61.02
CA GLY A 530 15.91 -2.50 -61.67
C GLY A 530 16.26 -1.10 -61.12
N GLY A 531 16.27 -0.07 -61.97
CA GLY A 531 16.66 1.29 -61.58
C GLY A 531 15.79 1.93 -60.46
N LEU A 532 16.25 3.06 -59.89
CA LEU A 532 15.63 3.78 -58.75
C LEU A 532 14.10 3.98 -58.84
N PHE A 533 13.55 4.23 -60.04
CA PHE A 533 12.10 4.38 -60.22
C PHE A 533 11.33 3.07 -60.03
N SER A 534 11.91 1.94 -60.44
CA SER A 534 11.30 0.62 -60.26
C SER A 534 11.29 0.17 -58.80
N GLU A 535 12.31 0.55 -58.00
CA GLU A 535 12.36 0.23 -56.57
C GLU A 535 11.24 0.92 -55.77
N ILE A 536 10.96 2.20 -56.09
CA ILE A 536 9.87 2.96 -55.45
C ILE A 536 8.51 2.37 -55.82
N GLU A 537 8.30 2.03 -57.09
CA GLU A 537 7.05 1.40 -57.55
C GLU A 537 6.81 0.05 -56.86
N ILE A 538 7.86 -0.77 -56.70
CA ILE A 538 7.80 -2.03 -55.96
C ILE A 538 7.46 -1.77 -54.48
N ALA A 539 8.11 -0.80 -53.84
CA ALA A 539 7.85 -0.47 -52.44
C ALA A 539 6.40 0.01 -52.21
N VAL A 540 5.88 0.83 -53.13
CA VAL A 540 4.49 1.28 -53.14
C VAL A 540 3.52 0.12 -53.34
N GLN A 541 3.81 -0.75 -54.31
CA GLN A 541 2.97 -1.91 -54.60
C GLN A 541 2.92 -2.88 -53.41
N HIS A 542 4.07 -3.16 -52.79
CA HIS A 542 4.16 -3.97 -51.59
C HIS A 542 3.40 -3.32 -50.41
N THR A 543 3.46 -1.99 -50.28
CA THR A 543 2.66 -1.27 -49.27
C THR A 543 1.16 -1.46 -49.50
N LYS A 544 0.69 -1.38 -50.76
CA LYS A 544 -0.72 -1.65 -51.11
C LYS A 544 -1.13 -3.08 -50.76
N GLU A 545 -0.27 -4.05 -50.99
CA GLU A 545 -0.49 -5.47 -50.63
C GLU A 545 -0.55 -5.66 -49.12
N MET A 546 0.33 -5.01 -48.36
CA MET A 546 0.27 -5.02 -46.88
C MET A 546 -1.06 -4.43 -46.38
N ILE A 547 -1.52 -3.32 -46.95
CA ILE A 547 -2.81 -2.71 -46.61
C ILE A 547 -3.95 -3.69 -46.91
N ALA A 548 -3.97 -4.29 -48.10
CA ALA A 548 -4.98 -5.27 -48.50
C ALA A 548 -4.98 -6.52 -47.58
N SER A 549 -3.81 -6.89 -47.08
CA SER A 549 -3.62 -8.03 -46.16
C SER A 549 -3.97 -7.70 -44.70
N GLY A 550 -4.21 -6.42 -44.37
CA GLY A 550 -4.64 -5.99 -43.03
C GLY A 550 -3.54 -5.40 -42.15
N ALA A 551 -2.39 -4.99 -42.71
CA ALA A 551 -1.42 -4.19 -41.97
C ALA A 551 -2.04 -2.88 -41.51
N THR A 552 -1.77 -2.51 -40.25
CA THR A 552 -2.17 -1.21 -39.70
C THR A 552 -1.01 -0.22 -39.73
N ILE A 553 0.23 -0.73 -39.64
CA ILE A 553 1.45 0.06 -39.67
C ILE A 553 2.36 -0.51 -40.76
N VAL A 554 3.01 0.36 -41.54
CA VAL A 554 4.15 0.01 -42.39
C VAL A 554 5.41 0.64 -41.81
N ASP A 555 6.46 -0.16 -41.66
CA ASP A 555 7.71 0.26 -41.04
C ASP A 555 8.81 0.38 -42.10
N VAL A 556 9.21 1.62 -42.39
CA VAL A 556 10.15 1.94 -43.46
C VAL A 556 11.56 2.03 -42.89
N GLY A 557 12.46 1.18 -43.37
CA GLY A 557 13.86 1.13 -42.90
C GLY A 557 14.86 1.31 -44.04
N GLY A 558 15.75 2.30 -43.93
CA GLY A 558 16.80 2.59 -44.92
C GLY A 558 18.17 1.97 -44.62
N GLN A 559 18.37 1.53 -43.39
CA GLN A 559 19.60 0.92 -42.91
C GLN A 559 19.36 -0.51 -42.40
N SER A 560 20.23 -1.45 -42.78
CA SER A 560 20.23 -2.79 -42.20
C SER A 560 20.78 -2.75 -40.78
N THR A 561 20.03 -3.34 -39.84
CA THR A 561 20.41 -3.49 -38.42
C THR A 561 20.99 -4.87 -38.12
N ARG A 562 21.40 -5.61 -39.16
CA ARG A 562 22.09 -6.90 -39.03
C ARG A 562 23.53 -6.69 -38.52
N PRO A 563 24.11 -7.64 -37.76
CA PRO A 563 25.48 -7.50 -37.26
C PRO A 563 26.55 -7.33 -38.33
N THR A 564 26.32 -7.92 -39.50
CA THR A 564 27.30 -7.96 -40.59
C THR A 564 27.19 -6.78 -41.56
N SER A 565 26.18 -5.91 -41.41
CA SER A 565 26.01 -4.77 -42.31
C SER A 565 26.88 -3.58 -41.91
N LYS A 566 27.41 -2.88 -42.94
CA LYS A 566 28.13 -1.63 -42.76
C LYS A 566 27.15 -0.52 -42.37
N PRO A 567 27.46 0.29 -41.34
CA PRO A 567 26.65 1.46 -41.02
C PRO A 567 26.73 2.49 -42.14
N ILE A 568 25.64 3.22 -42.37
CA ILE A 568 25.57 4.32 -43.34
C ILE A 568 25.42 5.65 -42.59
N SER A 569 25.59 6.79 -43.28
CA SER A 569 25.36 8.09 -42.67
C SER A 569 23.86 8.42 -42.60
N ALA A 570 23.49 9.34 -41.72
CA ALA A 570 22.11 9.84 -41.60
C ALA A 570 21.60 10.45 -42.92
N GLU A 571 22.45 11.14 -43.67
CA GLU A 571 22.10 11.70 -44.99
C GLU A 571 21.80 10.60 -46.00
N GLU A 572 22.62 9.55 -46.02
CA GLU A 572 22.42 8.40 -46.90
C GLU A 572 21.15 7.64 -46.54
N GLU A 573 20.91 7.38 -45.25
CA GLU A 573 19.70 6.72 -44.77
C GLU A 573 18.44 7.50 -45.17
N PHE A 574 18.43 8.82 -44.92
CA PHE A 574 17.29 9.66 -45.30
C PHE A 574 17.08 9.67 -46.83
N SER A 575 18.15 9.72 -47.62
CA SER A 575 18.07 9.68 -49.09
C SER A 575 17.40 8.41 -49.62
N ARG A 576 17.54 7.28 -48.90
CA ARG A 576 16.93 5.99 -49.25
C ARG A 576 15.46 5.92 -48.90
N ILE A 577 15.07 6.43 -47.73
CA ILE A 577 13.67 6.31 -47.25
C ILE A 577 12.76 7.43 -47.77
N ALA A 578 13.28 8.64 -48.02
CA ALA A 578 12.47 9.81 -48.34
C ALA A 578 11.60 9.65 -49.59
N PRO A 579 12.09 9.08 -50.72
CA PRO A 579 11.26 8.86 -51.91
C PRO A 579 10.10 7.91 -51.63
N THR A 580 10.36 6.81 -50.90
CA THR A 580 9.35 5.82 -50.53
C THR A 580 8.30 6.41 -49.59
N ILE A 581 8.72 7.16 -48.57
CA ILE A 581 7.79 7.86 -47.66
C ILE A 581 6.89 8.80 -48.45
N ASN A 582 7.46 9.65 -49.31
CA ASN A 582 6.69 10.58 -50.14
C ASN A 582 5.72 9.86 -51.06
N ALA A 583 6.12 8.73 -51.66
CA ALA A 583 5.24 7.93 -52.51
C ALA A 583 4.07 7.33 -51.72
N ILE A 584 4.32 6.84 -50.50
CA ILE A 584 3.27 6.32 -49.60
C ILE A 584 2.30 7.42 -49.17
N GLN A 585 2.78 8.65 -48.92
CA GLN A 585 1.89 9.78 -48.59
C GLN A 585 0.88 10.09 -49.70
N ASN A 586 1.23 9.83 -50.96
CA ASN A 586 0.39 10.12 -52.12
C ASN A 586 -0.55 8.97 -52.51
N LEU A 587 -0.66 7.91 -51.69
CA LEU A 587 -1.58 6.80 -51.97
C LEU A 587 -3.03 7.17 -51.68
N ASP A 588 -3.96 6.72 -52.52
CA ASP A 588 -5.40 6.80 -52.25
C ASP A 588 -5.77 6.11 -50.94
N GLN A 589 -5.06 5.02 -50.60
CA GLN A 589 -5.24 4.25 -49.37
C GLN A 589 -4.46 4.81 -48.17
N ARG A 590 -3.83 5.99 -48.27
CA ARG A 590 -2.99 6.57 -47.20
C ARG A 590 -3.68 6.65 -45.85
N ASN A 591 -4.99 6.89 -45.83
CA ASN A 591 -5.77 6.98 -44.59
C ASN A 591 -5.99 5.63 -43.88
N ASN A 592 -5.64 4.50 -44.53
CA ASN A 592 -5.81 3.16 -44.00
C ASN A 592 -4.53 2.57 -43.38
N ILE A 593 -3.41 3.30 -43.39
CA ILE A 593 -2.11 2.84 -42.90
C ILE A 593 -1.41 3.94 -42.10
N PHE A 594 -0.67 3.57 -41.06
CA PHE A 594 0.28 4.45 -40.38
C PHE A 594 1.70 4.16 -40.85
N VAL A 595 2.50 5.20 -41.03
CA VAL A 595 3.88 5.04 -41.47
C VAL A 595 4.80 5.19 -40.26
N SER A 596 5.63 4.19 -40.02
CA SER A 596 6.71 4.21 -39.04
C SER A 596 8.06 4.33 -39.76
N VAL A 597 9.02 4.99 -39.13
CA VAL A 597 10.42 5.03 -39.60
C VAL A 597 11.31 4.25 -38.64
N ASP A 598 12.01 3.23 -39.16
CA ASP A 598 13.00 2.42 -38.42
C ASP A 598 14.36 3.14 -38.50
N THR A 599 14.63 4.01 -37.52
CA THR A 599 15.86 4.80 -37.45
C THR A 599 16.24 5.10 -36.00
N PHE A 600 17.55 5.22 -35.75
CA PHE A 600 18.10 5.69 -34.48
C PHE A 600 18.74 7.08 -34.60
N PHE A 601 18.67 7.75 -35.77
CA PHE A 601 19.18 9.11 -35.94
C PHE A 601 18.05 10.14 -35.74
N SER A 602 18.26 11.09 -34.83
CA SER A 602 17.32 12.19 -34.58
C SER A 602 17.04 13.03 -35.82
N SER A 603 18.08 13.30 -36.62
CA SER A 603 17.97 14.10 -37.86
C SER A 603 17.19 13.39 -38.97
N VAL A 604 17.25 12.05 -39.04
CA VAL A 604 16.43 11.25 -39.97
C VAL A 604 14.99 11.23 -39.50
N ALA A 605 14.76 10.97 -38.21
CA ALA A 605 13.42 10.96 -37.62
C ALA A 605 12.70 12.31 -37.79
N GLU A 606 13.38 13.43 -37.54
CA GLU A 606 12.82 14.77 -37.71
C GLU A 606 12.41 15.03 -39.17
N LYS A 607 13.28 14.75 -40.14
CA LYS A 607 12.95 14.93 -41.56
C LYS A 607 11.84 13.97 -42.02
N ALA A 608 11.80 12.75 -41.50
CA ALA A 608 10.77 11.77 -41.79
C ALA A 608 9.39 12.21 -41.28
N ILE A 609 9.31 12.79 -40.07
CA ILE A 609 8.08 13.37 -39.53
C ILE A 609 7.57 14.50 -40.43
N HIS A 610 8.46 15.40 -40.88
CA HIS A 610 8.09 16.45 -41.84
C HIS A 610 7.59 15.89 -43.18
N ALA A 611 8.05 14.70 -43.57
CA ALA A 611 7.57 13.96 -44.74
C ALA A 611 6.28 13.16 -44.48
N GLY A 612 5.67 13.25 -43.30
CA GLY A 612 4.38 12.62 -42.97
C GLY A 612 4.45 11.25 -42.31
N VAL A 613 5.60 10.89 -41.72
CA VAL A 613 5.71 9.72 -40.82
C VAL A 613 4.93 9.97 -39.53
N ASP A 614 4.27 8.91 -39.05
CA ASP A 614 3.38 8.94 -37.90
C ASP A 614 4.04 8.40 -36.61
N ILE A 615 5.04 7.52 -36.72
CA ILE A 615 5.67 6.81 -35.60
C ILE A 615 7.20 6.75 -35.80
N ILE A 616 7.97 6.90 -34.72
CA ILE A 616 9.42 6.61 -34.70
C ILE A 616 9.63 5.21 -34.13
N ASN A 617 10.33 4.34 -34.85
CA ASN A 617 10.79 3.05 -34.34
C ASN A 617 12.30 3.10 -34.09
N ASP A 618 12.70 3.27 -32.83
CA ASP A 618 14.11 3.35 -32.45
C ASP A 618 14.59 2.07 -31.75
N ILE A 619 15.38 1.30 -32.50
CA ILE A 619 15.98 0.06 -32.02
C ILE A 619 16.97 0.25 -30.85
N SER A 620 17.49 1.46 -30.64
CA SER A 620 18.36 1.77 -29.51
C SER A 620 17.58 2.24 -28.28
N GLY A 621 16.32 2.66 -28.46
CA GLY A 621 15.49 3.29 -27.44
C GLY A 621 16.10 4.57 -26.85
N GLY A 622 16.69 5.42 -27.70
CA GLY A 622 17.31 6.69 -27.35
C GLY A 622 18.75 6.59 -26.85
N VAL A 623 19.39 5.42 -26.98
CA VAL A 623 20.76 5.19 -26.47
C VAL A 623 21.82 5.65 -27.47
N LEU A 624 21.61 5.42 -28.78
CA LEU A 624 22.60 5.79 -29.80
C LEU A 624 22.55 7.30 -30.12
N ASP A 625 21.36 7.89 -30.13
CA ASP A 625 21.15 9.34 -30.27
C ASP A 625 20.06 9.82 -29.31
N PRO A 626 20.43 10.34 -28.12
CA PRO A 626 19.46 10.80 -27.14
C PRO A 626 18.54 11.94 -27.63
N ASN A 627 18.95 12.70 -28.66
CA ASN A 627 18.13 13.80 -29.18
C ASN A 627 16.86 13.31 -29.89
N ILE A 628 16.80 12.03 -30.29
CA ILE A 628 15.61 11.46 -30.92
C ILE A 628 14.39 11.52 -30.00
N LEU A 629 14.60 11.44 -28.68
CA LEU A 629 13.54 11.57 -27.67
C LEU A 629 12.97 13.00 -27.67
N LYS A 630 13.82 14.01 -27.84
CA LYS A 630 13.39 15.41 -27.94
C LYS A 630 12.61 15.66 -29.22
N VAL A 631 13.07 15.10 -30.35
CA VAL A 631 12.37 15.15 -31.63
C VAL A 631 10.97 14.53 -31.51
N ALA A 632 10.85 13.38 -30.86
CA ALA A 632 9.56 12.74 -30.60
C ALA A 632 8.63 13.61 -29.75
N ALA A 633 9.16 14.19 -28.66
CA ALA A 633 8.41 15.05 -27.75
C ALA A 633 7.88 16.32 -28.43
N ASP A 634 8.75 17.04 -29.15
CA ASP A 634 8.41 18.32 -29.80
C ASP A 634 7.32 18.16 -30.86
N ASN A 635 7.39 17.05 -31.60
CA ASN A 635 6.44 16.71 -32.66
C ASN A 635 5.22 15.92 -32.15
N GLN A 636 5.16 15.59 -30.85
CA GLN A 636 4.11 14.76 -30.26
C GLN A 636 3.94 13.41 -30.99
N CYS A 637 5.05 12.87 -31.49
CA CYS A 637 5.11 11.65 -32.28
C CYS A 637 5.24 10.43 -31.36
N PRO A 638 4.39 9.39 -31.51
CA PRO A 638 4.61 8.10 -30.87
C PRO A 638 5.99 7.52 -31.18
N ILE A 639 6.60 6.86 -30.19
CA ILE A 639 7.92 6.24 -30.29
C ILE A 639 7.92 4.81 -29.75
N ILE A 640 8.63 3.94 -30.46
CA ILE A 640 8.92 2.57 -30.02
C ILE A 640 10.33 2.56 -29.43
N LEU A 641 10.43 2.16 -28.16
CA LEU A 641 11.68 2.04 -27.43
C LEU A 641 12.06 0.55 -27.33
N MET A 642 12.97 0.11 -28.18
CA MET A 642 13.46 -1.27 -28.15
C MET A 642 14.57 -1.48 -27.13
N HIS A 643 14.68 -2.69 -26.61
CA HIS A 643 15.83 -3.15 -25.84
C HIS A 643 16.94 -3.74 -26.70
N MET A 644 18.07 -3.04 -26.70
CA MET A 644 19.36 -3.49 -27.25
C MET A 644 20.50 -2.96 -26.37
N ARG A 645 21.62 -3.70 -26.31
CA ARG A 645 22.90 -3.24 -25.75
C ARG A 645 23.92 -3.06 -26.88
N GLY A 646 24.80 -2.08 -26.74
CA GLY A 646 25.78 -1.74 -27.77
C GLY A 646 25.12 -1.15 -29.02
N ASN A 647 25.64 -1.50 -30.19
CA ASN A 647 25.10 -1.11 -31.50
C ASN A 647 24.94 -2.37 -32.38
N PRO A 648 24.37 -2.29 -33.59
CA PRO A 648 24.19 -3.47 -34.44
C PRO A 648 25.44 -4.33 -34.61
N GLN A 649 26.63 -3.73 -34.65
CA GLN A 649 27.91 -4.44 -34.83
C GLN A 649 28.43 -5.08 -33.53
N THR A 650 28.21 -4.46 -32.36
CA THR A 650 28.74 -4.91 -31.05
C THR A 650 27.70 -5.57 -30.15
N MET A 651 26.45 -5.67 -30.59
CA MET A 651 25.35 -6.10 -29.71
C MET A 651 25.51 -7.51 -29.12
N PHE A 652 26.34 -8.36 -29.72
CA PHE A 652 26.63 -9.71 -29.22
C PHE A 652 27.87 -9.80 -28.32
N ASP A 653 28.55 -8.68 -28.07
CA ASP A 653 29.74 -8.64 -27.21
C ASP A 653 29.37 -8.78 -25.72
N SER A 654 28.13 -8.42 -25.35
CA SER A 654 27.60 -8.57 -23.99
C SER A 654 26.18 -9.12 -24.01
N ILE A 655 26.06 -10.42 -23.73
CA ILE A 655 24.80 -11.17 -23.66
C ILE A 655 24.51 -11.71 -22.25
N GLU A 656 25.18 -11.16 -21.24
CA GLU A 656 25.02 -11.55 -19.84
C GLU A 656 23.98 -10.67 -19.14
N TYR A 657 22.91 -11.28 -18.60
CA TYR A 657 21.77 -10.55 -18.02
C TYR A 657 21.64 -10.81 -16.52
N TYR A 658 22.47 -10.12 -15.74
CA TYR A 658 22.47 -10.21 -14.29
C TYR A 658 21.87 -8.96 -13.63
N VAL A 659 21.08 -9.16 -12.59
CA VAL A 659 20.59 -8.11 -11.69
C VAL A 659 21.26 -8.24 -10.33
N LYS A 660 21.61 -7.11 -9.72
CA LYS A 660 22.16 -7.09 -8.36
C LYS A 660 21.02 -7.29 -7.35
N SER A 661 21.17 -8.26 -6.45
CA SER A 661 20.27 -8.44 -5.31
C SER A 661 20.40 -7.29 -4.34
N THR A 662 19.27 -6.92 -3.73
CA THR A 662 19.19 -5.99 -2.61
C THR A 662 19.52 -6.63 -1.26
N THR A 663 19.57 -7.96 -1.20
CA THR A 663 20.07 -8.68 -0.03
C THR A 663 21.55 -9.00 -0.20
N THR A 664 22.34 -8.61 0.79
CA THR A 664 23.73 -9.07 0.93
C THR A 664 23.74 -10.51 1.44
N SER A 665 24.60 -11.33 0.86
CA SER A 665 24.94 -12.64 1.44
C SER A 665 25.41 -12.47 2.89
N LYS A 666 25.44 -13.57 3.66
CA LYS A 666 25.97 -13.59 5.04
C LYS A 666 27.37 -12.97 5.20
N ASN A 667 28.14 -12.89 4.11
CA ASN A 667 29.50 -12.36 4.06
C ASN A 667 29.58 -10.91 3.53
N GLY A 668 28.45 -10.20 3.41
CA GLY A 668 28.40 -8.82 2.91
C GLY A 668 28.59 -8.67 1.40
N LYS A 669 28.71 -9.77 0.64
CA LYS A 669 28.84 -9.74 -0.83
C LYS A 669 27.46 -9.65 -1.49
N GLN A 670 27.34 -8.75 -2.47
CA GLN A 670 26.13 -8.59 -3.28
C GLN A 670 25.94 -9.81 -4.19
N ILE A 671 24.74 -10.39 -4.21
CA ILE A 671 24.42 -11.58 -5.02
C ILE A 671 23.99 -11.11 -6.41
N LEU A 672 24.53 -11.73 -7.47
CA LEU A 672 24.06 -11.53 -8.84
C LEU A 672 23.00 -12.59 -9.17
N ILE A 673 21.86 -12.14 -9.69
CA ILE A 673 20.74 -12.97 -10.09
C ILE A 673 20.70 -12.98 -11.63
N ASP A 674 20.82 -14.16 -12.23
CA ASP A 674 20.61 -14.35 -13.67
C ASP A 674 19.10 -14.33 -13.96
N ASP A 675 18.59 -13.18 -14.37
CA ASP A 675 17.21 -13.05 -14.82
C ASP A 675 17.12 -12.02 -15.96
N ILE A 676 16.94 -12.55 -17.17
CA ILE A 676 16.82 -11.75 -18.38
C ILE A 676 15.62 -10.81 -18.36
N ILE A 677 14.45 -11.25 -17.87
CA ILE A 677 13.25 -10.42 -17.85
C ILE A 677 13.46 -9.25 -16.89
N LEU A 678 13.97 -9.54 -15.69
CA LEU A 678 14.20 -8.49 -14.71
C LEU A 678 15.23 -7.46 -15.19
N THR A 679 16.31 -7.92 -15.82
CA THR A 679 17.33 -7.04 -16.39
C THR A 679 16.76 -6.17 -17.51
N ILE A 680 16.01 -6.76 -18.46
CA ILE A 680 15.36 -6.02 -19.55
C ILE A 680 14.36 -5.00 -18.99
N ARG A 681 13.60 -5.35 -17.95
CA ARG A 681 12.68 -4.43 -17.27
C ARG A 681 13.41 -3.24 -16.66
N GLN A 682 14.52 -3.46 -15.96
CA GLN A 682 15.31 -2.36 -15.37
C GLN A 682 15.83 -1.42 -16.45
N GLU A 683 16.39 -1.96 -17.53
CA GLU A 683 16.94 -1.16 -18.62
C GLU A 683 15.84 -0.43 -19.42
N LEU A 684 14.70 -1.08 -19.71
CA LEU A 684 13.56 -0.41 -20.34
C LEU A 684 12.95 0.67 -19.43
N ALA A 685 12.86 0.44 -18.12
CA ALA A 685 12.40 1.47 -17.19
C ALA A 685 13.30 2.71 -17.21
N ALA A 686 14.62 2.54 -17.33
CA ALA A 686 15.53 3.67 -17.52
C ALA A 686 15.27 4.41 -18.84
N ARG A 687 15.02 3.69 -19.95
CA ARG A 687 14.68 4.32 -21.25
C ARG A 687 13.36 5.06 -21.20
N VAL A 688 12.33 4.49 -20.56
CA VAL A 688 11.04 5.17 -20.33
C VAL A 688 11.23 6.41 -19.48
N ARG A 689 12.07 6.37 -18.43
CA ARG A 689 12.38 7.56 -17.63
C ARG A 689 12.98 8.66 -18.48
N ASN A 690 13.97 8.35 -19.32
CA ASN A 690 14.59 9.31 -20.24
C ASN A 690 13.58 9.91 -21.22
N ALA A 691 12.65 9.09 -21.74
CA ALA A 691 11.60 9.56 -22.64
C ALA A 691 10.61 10.51 -21.93
N LEU A 692 10.20 10.19 -20.71
CA LEU A 692 9.36 11.06 -19.88
C LEU A 692 10.08 12.38 -19.54
N ASP A 693 11.37 12.32 -19.22
CA ASP A 693 12.20 13.50 -18.96
C ASP A 693 12.35 14.41 -20.19
N ALA A 694 12.38 13.83 -21.39
CA ALA A 694 12.33 14.57 -22.66
C ALA A 694 10.95 15.20 -22.95
N GLY A 695 9.90 14.81 -22.21
CA GLY A 695 8.54 15.31 -22.35
C GLY A 695 7.61 14.44 -23.20
N ILE A 696 8.00 13.20 -23.51
CA ILE A 696 7.14 12.25 -24.23
C ILE A 696 6.12 11.68 -23.24
N PRO A 697 4.81 11.82 -23.48
CA PRO A 697 3.80 11.24 -22.59
C PRO A 697 3.79 9.71 -22.69
N ARG A 698 3.42 9.01 -21.61
CA ARG A 698 3.36 7.53 -21.56
C ARG A 698 2.55 6.92 -22.69
N PHE A 699 1.41 7.54 -23.03
CA PHE A 699 0.54 7.07 -24.08
C PHE A 699 1.17 7.12 -25.49
N ASN A 700 2.28 7.83 -25.67
CA ASN A 700 3.05 7.84 -26.92
C ASN A 700 4.22 6.84 -26.93
N ILE A 701 4.40 6.02 -25.90
CA ILE A 701 5.54 5.11 -25.79
C ILE A 701 5.08 3.66 -25.95
N ILE A 702 5.75 2.92 -26.83
CA ILE A 702 5.61 1.47 -27.04
C ILE A 702 6.94 0.81 -26.67
N LEU A 703 6.89 -0.34 -25.99
CA LEU A 703 8.11 -1.07 -25.59
C LEU A 703 8.35 -2.26 -26.53
N ASP A 704 9.61 -2.54 -26.86
CA ASP A 704 10.00 -3.78 -27.54
C ASP A 704 11.14 -4.45 -26.74
N PRO A 705 11.03 -5.73 -26.34
CA PRO A 705 12.10 -6.44 -25.63
C PRO A 705 13.34 -6.74 -26.50
N GLY A 706 13.27 -6.46 -27.80
CA GLY A 706 14.37 -6.58 -28.76
C GLY A 706 14.78 -8.03 -29.01
N ILE A 707 13.83 -8.84 -29.50
CA ILE A 707 14.10 -10.23 -29.88
C ILE A 707 15.17 -10.28 -30.99
N GLY A 708 16.23 -11.01 -30.71
CA GLY A 708 17.39 -11.17 -31.58
C GLY A 708 18.42 -10.03 -31.52
N PHE A 709 18.29 -9.08 -30.60
CA PHE A 709 19.23 -7.98 -30.40
C PHE A 709 19.92 -8.08 -29.04
N SER A 710 21.21 -8.40 -28.99
CA SER A 710 21.94 -8.69 -27.74
C SER A 710 21.44 -9.90 -26.95
N LYS A 711 20.80 -10.87 -27.60
CA LYS A 711 20.28 -12.11 -26.96
C LYS A 711 20.72 -13.34 -27.74
N ASN A 712 21.13 -14.38 -27.03
CA ASN A 712 21.33 -15.70 -27.61
C ASN A 712 19.98 -16.40 -27.89
N PRO A 713 19.96 -17.54 -28.60
CA PRO A 713 18.72 -18.25 -28.92
C PRO A 713 17.85 -18.60 -27.70
N ASP A 714 18.43 -19.13 -26.63
CA ASP A 714 17.69 -19.57 -25.43
C ASP A 714 17.05 -18.39 -24.71
N GLN A 715 17.78 -17.28 -24.61
CA GLN A 715 17.30 -16.01 -24.07
C GLN A 715 16.10 -15.47 -24.85
N ASN A 716 16.10 -15.57 -26.19
CA ASN A 716 14.94 -15.16 -26.98
C ASN A 716 13.70 -15.99 -26.67
N PHE A 717 13.85 -17.31 -26.48
CA PHE A 717 12.73 -18.17 -26.09
C PHE A 717 12.26 -17.90 -24.66
N GLU A 718 13.18 -17.59 -23.74
CA GLU A 718 12.84 -17.22 -22.37
C GLU A 718 12.02 -15.91 -22.33
N ILE A 719 12.40 -14.91 -23.14
CA ILE A 719 11.61 -13.68 -23.28
C ILE A 719 10.21 -14.00 -23.80
N LEU A 720 10.07 -14.82 -24.85
CA LEU A 720 8.75 -15.20 -25.38
C LEU A 720 7.89 -15.94 -24.36
N ARG A 721 8.51 -16.79 -23.52
CA ARG A 721 7.84 -17.57 -22.48
C ARG A 721 7.31 -16.70 -21.34
N ARG A 722 8.03 -15.63 -21.00
CA ARG A 722 7.75 -14.74 -19.87
C ARG A 722 7.41 -13.31 -20.31
N LEU A 723 6.93 -13.13 -21.54
CA LEU A 723 6.70 -11.81 -22.13
C LEU A 723 5.73 -10.96 -21.30
N GLU A 724 4.68 -11.59 -20.76
CA GLU A 724 3.68 -10.94 -19.91
C GLU A 724 4.33 -10.27 -18.70
N GLU A 725 5.36 -10.91 -18.11
CA GLU A 725 6.09 -10.38 -16.96
C GLU A 725 6.80 -9.06 -17.26
N LEU A 726 6.95 -8.62 -18.51
CA LEU A 726 7.64 -7.37 -18.85
C LEU A 726 6.88 -6.11 -18.39
N THR A 727 5.55 -6.14 -18.46
CA THR A 727 4.67 -5.00 -18.12
C THR A 727 3.63 -5.35 -17.06
N LEU A 728 3.73 -6.54 -16.45
CA LEU A 728 2.98 -6.87 -15.24
C LEU A 728 3.47 -6.06 -14.03
N GLU A 729 2.55 -5.95 -13.07
CA GLU A 729 2.81 -5.38 -11.77
C GLU A 729 3.77 -6.26 -10.98
N GLN A 730 4.80 -5.67 -10.39
CA GLN A 730 5.67 -6.38 -9.45
C GLN A 730 4.87 -6.68 -8.18
N PRO A 731 4.69 -7.94 -7.77
CA PRO A 731 4.23 -8.19 -6.42
C PRO A 731 5.29 -7.65 -5.46
N TYR A 732 4.97 -6.58 -4.73
CA TYR A 732 5.67 -6.32 -3.48
C TYR A 732 5.47 -7.58 -2.64
N SER A 733 6.55 -8.33 -2.45
CA SER A 733 6.57 -9.49 -1.57
C SER A 733 6.29 -9.01 -0.14
N THR A 734 5.02 -8.95 0.23
CA THR A 734 4.61 -9.32 1.57
C THR A 734 4.21 -10.78 1.50
N VAL A 735 4.94 -11.57 2.28
CA VAL A 735 4.71 -13.00 2.53
C VAL A 735 3.20 -13.30 2.52
N HIS A 736 2.79 -14.21 1.63
CA HIS A 736 1.41 -14.67 1.39
C HIS A 736 0.44 -13.71 0.69
N ASN A 737 0.50 -13.65 -0.64
CA ASN A 737 -0.69 -13.39 -1.47
C ASN A 737 -1.26 -14.73 -2.00
N PRO A 738 -2.34 -15.28 -1.41
CA PRO A 738 -2.95 -16.53 -1.86
C PRO A 738 -3.71 -16.42 -3.20
N TYR A 739 -3.74 -15.23 -3.82
CA TYR A 739 -4.48 -14.98 -5.06
C TYR A 739 -3.60 -14.75 -6.30
N THR A 740 -2.27 -14.75 -6.16
CA THR A 740 -1.34 -14.78 -7.30
C THR A 740 -0.76 -16.19 -7.41
N ASN A 741 -1.50 -17.10 -8.04
CA ASN A 741 -0.97 -18.36 -8.58
C ASN A 741 -0.11 -18.12 -9.84
N LEU A 742 0.63 -17.01 -9.90
CA LEU A 742 1.76 -16.89 -10.83
C LEU A 742 2.88 -17.73 -10.23
N ASN A 743 3.29 -18.75 -10.97
CA ASN A 743 4.23 -19.79 -10.57
C ASN A 743 5.58 -19.19 -10.08
N ILE A 744 5.68 -18.86 -8.79
CA ILE A 744 6.97 -18.66 -8.10
C ILE A 744 7.84 -19.94 -8.20
N ARG A 745 7.25 -21.08 -8.58
CA ARG A 745 7.96 -22.33 -8.93
C ARG A 745 8.99 -22.21 -10.05
N ASN A 746 8.94 -21.18 -10.90
CA ASN A 746 9.92 -21.00 -11.99
C ASN A 746 11.10 -20.11 -11.61
N ILE A 747 10.96 -19.20 -10.64
CA ILE A 747 12.09 -18.40 -10.13
C ILE A 747 13.11 -19.30 -9.40
N SER A 748 12.64 -20.38 -8.77
CA SER A 748 13.50 -21.34 -8.06
C SER A 748 14.23 -22.36 -8.95
N LYS A 749 14.00 -22.39 -10.27
CA LYS A 749 14.61 -23.41 -11.15
C LYS A 749 15.91 -22.96 -11.85
N HIS A 750 16.19 -21.66 -11.90
CA HIS A 750 17.32 -21.11 -12.66
C HIS A 750 18.38 -20.38 -11.84
N ALA A 751 18.21 -20.28 -10.52
CA ALA A 751 19.33 -19.96 -9.64
C ALA A 751 20.25 -21.19 -9.56
N ASN A 752 21.34 -21.21 -10.33
CA ASN A 752 22.44 -22.13 -10.07
C ASN A 752 23.06 -21.76 -8.73
N TYR A 753 22.71 -22.49 -7.68
CA TYR A 753 23.27 -22.34 -6.35
C TYR A 753 24.65 -23.02 -6.31
N GLU A 754 25.74 -22.25 -6.19
CA GLU A 754 27.07 -22.81 -5.91
C GLU A 754 27.21 -23.32 -4.46
N ASP A 755 26.23 -23.03 -3.61
CA ASP A 755 26.13 -23.48 -2.22
C ASP A 755 24.75 -24.12 -2.04
N GLY A 756 24.68 -25.41 -1.74
CA GLY A 756 23.47 -26.22 -1.59
C GLY A 756 22.51 -25.80 -0.46
N SER A 757 22.39 -24.51 -0.14
CA SER A 757 21.43 -23.96 0.79
C SER A 757 20.04 -23.79 0.14
N SER A 758 19.10 -24.59 0.64
CA SER A 758 17.69 -24.55 0.26
C SER A 758 17.04 -23.26 0.77
N LYS A 759 16.31 -22.56 -0.12
CA LYS A 759 15.37 -21.45 0.16
C LYS A 759 15.97 -20.20 0.81
N VAL A 760 16.39 -19.26 -0.03
CA VAL A 760 16.51 -17.84 0.34
C VAL A 760 15.29 -17.12 -0.25
N ASP A 761 14.44 -16.54 0.62
CA ASP A 761 13.39 -15.61 0.21
C ASP A 761 14.06 -14.35 -0.34
N PHE A 762 14.12 -14.21 -1.67
CA PHE A 762 14.59 -12.97 -2.30
C PHE A 762 13.48 -11.92 -2.19
N GLN A 763 13.74 -10.87 -1.39
CA GLN A 763 12.95 -9.65 -1.40
C GLN A 763 13.57 -8.69 -2.43
N TYR A 764 12.85 -8.40 -3.51
CA TYR A 764 13.22 -7.33 -4.45
C TYR A 764 12.95 -5.99 -3.78
N HIS A 765 13.99 -5.30 -3.29
CA HIS A 765 13.82 -4.01 -2.60
C HIS A 765 13.98 -2.77 -3.49
N GLU A 766 14.43 -2.90 -4.74
CA GLU A 766 14.59 -1.74 -5.62
C GLU A 766 13.37 -1.53 -6.51
N ARG A 767 12.59 -0.52 -6.13
CA ARG A 767 11.51 0.02 -6.95
C ARG A 767 12.11 0.52 -8.26
N LEU A 768 11.57 0.08 -9.40
CA LEU A 768 11.96 0.60 -10.72
C LEU A 768 11.86 2.14 -10.73
N PRO A 769 12.74 2.83 -11.49
CA PRO A 769 12.72 4.30 -11.55
C PRO A 769 11.38 4.84 -12.04
N VAL A 770 10.66 4.05 -12.84
CA VAL A 770 9.30 4.29 -13.29
C VAL A 770 8.53 2.96 -13.38
N SER A 771 7.22 3.00 -13.16
CA SER A 771 6.33 1.85 -13.40
C SER A 771 6.36 1.45 -14.87
N LEU A 772 6.45 0.15 -15.18
CA LEU A 772 6.22 -0.40 -16.54
C LEU A 772 4.82 -1.01 -16.70
N LEU A 773 3.93 -0.81 -15.71
CA LEU A 773 2.61 -1.41 -15.70
C LEU A 773 1.81 -1.03 -16.94
N GLY A 774 1.36 -2.00 -17.73
CA GLY A 774 0.38 -1.79 -18.79
C GLY A 774 0.89 -1.09 -20.05
N PHE A 775 2.21 -0.95 -20.24
CA PHE A 775 2.74 -0.48 -21.52
C PHE A 775 2.38 -1.45 -22.67
N PRO A 776 1.98 -0.92 -23.84
CA PRO A 776 1.87 -1.71 -25.05
C PRO A 776 3.22 -2.30 -25.46
N ILE A 777 3.21 -3.56 -25.89
CA ILE A 777 4.43 -4.28 -26.29
C ILE A 777 4.40 -4.55 -27.79
N LEU A 778 5.47 -4.20 -28.49
CA LEU A 778 5.76 -4.66 -29.84
C LEU A 778 6.72 -5.85 -29.79
N VAL A 779 6.50 -6.87 -30.64
CA VAL A 779 7.44 -7.99 -30.80
C VAL A 779 7.74 -8.25 -32.27
N GLY A 780 9.04 -8.26 -32.61
CA GLY A 780 9.54 -8.60 -33.95
C GLY A 780 10.36 -9.89 -33.99
N THR A 781 9.72 -11.04 -34.24
CA THR A 781 10.41 -12.34 -34.38
C THR A 781 10.64 -12.78 -35.83
N SER A 782 9.99 -12.11 -36.79
CA SER A 782 9.91 -12.56 -38.19
C SER A 782 11.28 -12.77 -38.83
N ARG A 783 11.48 -13.98 -39.38
CA ARG A 783 12.68 -14.42 -40.12
C ARG A 783 14.02 -14.36 -39.34
N LYS A 784 13.99 -14.14 -38.02
CA LYS A 784 15.19 -14.05 -37.17
C LYS A 784 16.03 -15.34 -37.19
N SER A 785 17.34 -15.21 -37.02
CA SER A 785 18.30 -16.32 -37.18
C SER A 785 18.11 -17.46 -36.17
N PHE A 786 17.69 -17.17 -34.94
CA PHE A 786 17.45 -18.21 -33.93
C PHE A 786 16.33 -19.18 -34.34
N LEU A 787 15.34 -18.73 -35.13
CA LEU A 787 14.31 -19.60 -35.72
C LEU A 787 14.87 -20.53 -36.78
N GLY A 788 15.84 -20.05 -37.56
CA GLY A 788 16.54 -20.88 -38.53
C GLY A 788 17.37 -21.97 -37.86
N LYS A 789 18.09 -21.62 -36.79
CA LYS A 789 18.91 -22.55 -36.02
C LYS A 789 18.10 -23.73 -35.46
N ILE A 790 16.92 -23.47 -34.90
CA ILE A 790 16.07 -24.54 -34.33
C ILE A 790 15.38 -25.40 -35.40
N THR A 791 15.09 -24.85 -36.58
CA THR A 791 14.37 -25.56 -37.64
C THR A 791 15.26 -26.13 -38.75
N GLY A 792 16.57 -25.88 -38.70
CA GLY A 792 17.50 -26.22 -39.77
C GLY A 792 17.32 -25.39 -41.05
N LYS A 793 16.65 -24.23 -40.97
CA LYS A 793 16.32 -23.37 -42.12
C LYS A 793 17.26 -22.17 -42.21
N GLU A 794 18.30 -22.29 -43.02
CA GLU A 794 19.31 -21.23 -43.20
C GLU A 794 18.78 -20.02 -43.96
N ASN A 795 17.92 -20.22 -44.96
CA ASN A 795 17.32 -19.12 -45.71
C ASN A 795 16.23 -18.42 -44.85
N PRO A 796 16.31 -17.10 -44.64
CA PRO A 796 15.29 -16.34 -43.93
C PRO A 796 13.87 -16.49 -44.50
N LEU A 797 13.72 -16.69 -45.81
CA LEU A 797 12.42 -16.83 -46.48
C LEU A 797 11.69 -18.12 -46.09
N ASP A 798 12.41 -19.18 -45.72
CA ASP A 798 11.80 -20.46 -45.39
C ASP A 798 11.22 -20.51 -43.96
N ARG A 799 11.45 -19.45 -43.16
CA ARG A 799 11.14 -19.40 -41.72
C ARG A 799 9.72 -18.94 -41.40
N GLU A 800 8.80 -18.99 -42.36
CA GLU A 800 7.44 -18.47 -42.19
C GLU A 800 6.66 -19.24 -41.10
N PHE A 801 6.66 -20.58 -41.12
CA PHE A 801 6.00 -21.37 -40.07
C PHE A 801 6.62 -21.18 -38.68
N SER A 802 7.95 -21.02 -38.60
CA SER A 802 8.62 -20.71 -37.33
C SER A 802 8.26 -19.30 -36.83
N THR A 803 8.07 -18.37 -37.76
CA THR A 803 7.57 -17.02 -37.47
C THR A 803 6.13 -17.11 -36.93
N ALA A 804 5.24 -17.85 -37.59
CA ALA A 804 3.87 -18.07 -37.13
C ALA A 804 3.80 -18.59 -35.69
N ALA A 805 4.65 -19.56 -35.33
CA ALA A 805 4.72 -20.11 -33.98
C ALA A 805 5.09 -19.04 -32.93
N THR A 806 6.08 -18.20 -33.24
CA THR A 806 6.52 -17.15 -32.31
C THR A 806 5.60 -15.94 -32.26
N VAL A 807 4.94 -15.58 -33.38
CA VAL A 807 3.85 -14.59 -33.41
C VAL A 807 2.72 -15.03 -32.50
N THR A 808 2.28 -16.30 -32.60
CA THR A 808 1.27 -16.88 -31.72
C THR A 808 1.68 -16.80 -30.25
N SER A 809 2.93 -17.18 -29.93
CA SER A 809 3.46 -17.07 -28.57
C SER A 809 3.52 -15.62 -28.06
N SER A 810 3.84 -14.67 -28.94
CA SER A 810 3.91 -13.24 -28.59
C SER A 810 2.53 -12.69 -28.25
N ILE A 811 1.51 -13.04 -29.04
CA ILE A 811 0.11 -12.67 -28.79
C ILE A 811 -0.38 -13.27 -27.48
N HIS A 812 -0.08 -14.55 -27.23
CA HIS A 812 -0.39 -15.19 -25.95
C HIS A 812 0.27 -14.47 -24.76
N GLY A 813 1.52 -14.03 -24.92
CA GLY A 813 2.25 -13.24 -23.91
C GLY A 813 1.85 -11.77 -23.81
N GLY A 814 0.79 -11.33 -24.50
CA GLY A 814 0.23 -9.98 -24.38
C GLY A 814 0.78 -8.93 -25.37
N ALA A 815 1.55 -9.33 -26.40
CA ALA A 815 2.06 -8.39 -27.41
C ALA A 815 0.92 -7.65 -28.12
N SER A 816 0.92 -6.31 -28.04
CA SER A 816 -0.08 -5.45 -28.68
C SER A 816 0.16 -5.29 -30.18
N ILE A 817 1.43 -5.36 -30.59
CA ILE A 817 1.87 -5.20 -31.98
C ILE A 817 2.81 -6.35 -32.34
N VAL A 818 2.65 -6.92 -33.53
CA VAL A 818 3.61 -7.87 -34.11
C VAL A 818 4.23 -7.30 -35.38
N ARG A 819 5.56 -7.36 -35.47
CA ARG A 819 6.34 -6.85 -36.61
C ARG A 819 6.79 -7.98 -37.53
N VAL A 820 6.32 -7.98 -38.77
CA VAL A 820 6.42 -9.12 -39.70
C VAL A 820 6.77 -8.73 -41.13
N HIS A 821 7.45 -9.62 -41.86
CA HIS A 821 7.75 -9.42 -43.29
C HIS A 821 6.59 -9.83 -44.21
N ASN A 822 5.92 -10.95 -43.92
CA ASN A 822 4.80 -11.46 -44.71
C ASN A 822 3.49 -11.17 -43.98
N VAL A 823 2.83 -10.07 -44.35
CA VAL A 823 1.59 -9.62 -43.69
C VAL A 823 0.43 -10.58 -43.99
N GLU A 824 0.32 -11.07 -45.22
CA GLU A 824 -0.75 -12.00 -45.63
C GLU A 824 -0.71 -13.27 -44.77
N ALA A 825 0.44 -13.92 -44.67
CA ALA A 825 0.59 -15.12 -43.84
C ALA A 825 0.40 -14.82 -42.35
N ALA A 826 0.91 -13.68 -41.86
CA ALA A 826 0.76 -13.30 -40.46
C ALA A 826 -0.70 -12.99 -40.08
N GLN A 827 -1.51 -12.48 -41.01
CA GLN A 827 -2.90 -12.12 -40.76
C GLN A 827 -3.75 -13.32 -40.33
N ASP A 828 -3.55 -14.48 -40.96
CA ASP A 828 -4.26 -15.71 -40.57
C ASP A 828 -3.85 -16.19 -39.18
N VAL A 829 -2.54 -16.12 -38.89
CA VAL A 829 -1.99 -16.47 -37.57
C VAL A 829 -2.55 -15.55 -36.49
N VAL A 830 -2.54 -14.24 -36.74
CA VAL A 830 -3.04 -13.22 -35.81
C VAL A 830 -4.52 -13.43 -35.52
N LYS A 831 -5.36 -13.62 -36.54
CA LYS A 831 -6.80 -13.87 -36.35
C LYS A 831 -7.07 -15.09 -35.47
N VAL A 832 -6.35 -16.18 -35.69
CA VAL A 832 -6.51 -17.42 -34.90
C VAL A 832 -5.99 -17.21 -33.47
N ALA A 833 -4.83 -16.59 -33.30
CA ALA A 833 -4.24 -16.32 -32.00
C ALA A 833 -5.11 -15.35 -31.18
N ASP A 834 -5.61 -14.27 -31.77
CA ASP A 834 -6.53 -13.32 -31.13
C ASP A 834 -7.80 -14.02 -30.67
N LYS A 835 -8.39 -14.86 -31.53
CA LYS A 835 -9.57 -15.66 -31.17
C LYS A 835 -9.29 -16.66 -30.05
N THR A 836 -8.05 -17.10 -29.89
CA THR A 836 -7.65 -18.08 -28.86
C THR A 836 -7.35 -17.41 -27.52
N TYR A 837 -6.68 -16.25 -27.52
CA TYR A 837 -6.08 -15.67 -26.33
C TYR A 837 -6.67 -14.34 -25.87
N ARG A 838 -7.47 -13.64 -26.70
CA ARG A 838 -7.99 -12.28 -26.41
C ARG A 838 -9.51 -12.20 -26.20
N LEU A 839 -10.21 -13.34 -26.04
CA LEU A 839 -11.68 -13.39 -25.88
C LEU A 839 -12.18 -13.17 -24.46
#